data_AF-A0A8J6LEM7-F1
#
_entry.id   AF-A0A8J6LEM7-F1
#
_cell.length_a   1.000
_cell.length_b   1.000
_cell.length_c   1.000
_cell.angle_alpha   90.00
_cell.angle_beta   90.00
_cell.angle_gamma   90.00
#
_symmetry.space_group_name_H-M   'P 1'
#
loop_
_entity.id
_entity.type
_entity.pdbx_description
1 polymer ?
#
loop_
_entity_poly.entity_id
_entity_poly.type
_entity_poly.pdbx_seq_one_letter_code
_entity_poly.pdbx_strand_id
1 'polypeptide(L)'
;MDCLYNVAEFSEDCSHYVLTCAGPDVPDISVHSLEKKIIDWNQNEELQELTRTKRLPKSQRMSFEVEGGFKAQVNLKLPSDFDASGNTKYPMLVNVYAGPDSFQVVEKFNIDWGSYLAANKSIIYATIDGRSSGLKGNDMLFASYRRLGTVEITDQINVTKQIQDTLPYVDSRRTAIWGWSYGGYASGMILANDHEGIFKCGISVAPVTDWALYDSIYTERFMGLPTIQDNYEGYRNANLLLKYEGLRDKQYFLIHGTHDDNVHYQQSMLWAKVLEQNDILFRQLFQQRVNPLTDLSKLLKEPKSFWVALMKKYFVDNNYVAVQCIPSKDEHIKMAEEEAERIKQQINLLGEEGLKREEKLLEDAVKFNSRDPPVDMLTSLPIPSLESIKFHDIKRYRTDLYDVQQIDLSKTSVYTYFDHIKSEFIYMYALLDSTALPQEYRIYLPLMLESLFESPIRKNGKLIPYEDVIEQLNNDTVSFSSSIGLGSKPLFKCGPYSHTISVMLQVEIAKYEKGIEWLRDILYNTVFSVDRLKIISAKMNNAVAQAKRSGRDIVAYTMRGLRFVKNSNVYNNGILVQNKFLSETSEILASEKSVDVLVTCEKIWQILVDPKNVVLHLIGNLDCIPDAVEPLKTFLPSNVAPIQNKLHVTPDLELLKSAEEQPLNGCVIGMGCLESSFFHQTVDSISSYDDPDLPALMLYLQYLIQAEVIKLFRRARSFLLKHCF
;
A
#
# COMPACT_ATOMS: atom_id res chain seq x y z
N MET A 1 -22.46 21.71 39.31
CA MET A 1 -21.04 21.88 38.96
C MET A 1 -20.99 22.95 37.89
N ASP A 2 -20.05 23.89 37.98
CA ASP A 2 -19.96 24.98 37.00
C ASP A 2 -19.20 24.48 35.78
N CYS A 3 -19.80 24.64 34.60
CA CYS A 3 -19.16 24.28 33.35
C CYS A 3 -18.08 25.32 32.99
N LEU A 4 -16.81 24.90 32.96
CA LEU A 4 -15.69 25.82 32.70
C LEU A 4 -15.14 25.71 31.27
N TYR A 5 -15.58 24.73 30.49
CA TYR A 5 -15.24 24.61 29.07
C TYR A 5 -16.50 24.31 28.25
N ASN A 6 -16.95 25.29 27.46
CA ASN A 6 -18.15 25.18 26.65
C ASN A 6 -17.79 25.17 25.15
N VAL A 7 -18.51 24.37 24.38
CA VAL A 7 -18.49 24.37 22.91
C VAL A 7 -19.91 24.54 22.42
N ALA A 8 -20.13 25.41 21.45
CA ALA A 8 -21.44 25.63 20.84
C ALA A 8 -21.38 25.44 19.32
N GLU A 9 -22.33 24.69 18.78
CA GLU A 9 -22.53 24.51 17.34
C GLU A 9 -23.92 25.01 16.95
N PHE A 10 -24.00 25.89 15.96
CA PHE A 10 -25.24 26.54 15.55
C PHE A 10 -25.85 25.85 14.32
N SER A 11 -27.19 25.87 14.21
CA SER A 11 -27.88 25.48 12.98
C SER A 11 -27.55 26.44 11.84
N GLU A 12 -27.77 26.03 10.59
CA GLU A 12 -27.46 26.84 9.39
C GLU A 12 -28.15 28.22 9.40
N ASP A 13 -29.36 28.29 9.96
CA ASP A 13 -30.16 29.50 10.11
C ASP A 13 -29.93 30.25 11.44
N CYS A 14 -29.02 29.75 12.29
CA CYS A 14 -28.75 30.24 13.65
C CYS A 14 -29.97 30.26 14.59
N SER A 15 -31.08 29.58 14.28
CA SER A 15 -32.27 29.57 15.14
C SER A 15 -32.10 28.67 16.37
N HIS A 16 -31.22 27.68 16.27
CA HIS A 16 -30.92 26.70 17.31
C HIS A 16 -29.41 26.53 17.48
N TYR A 17 -29.00 26.09 18.66
CA TYR A 17 -27.62 25.67 18.91
C TYR A 17 -27.55 24.50 19.86
N VAL A 18 -26.53 23.68 19.66
CA VAL A 18 -26.12 22.60 20.55
C VAL A 18 -25.05 23.16 21.47
N LEU A 19 -25.30 23.18 22.78
CA LEU A 19 -24.34 23.54 23.80
C LEU A 19 -23.79 22.27 24.44
N THR A 20 -22.48 22.07 24.28
CA THR A 20 -21.74 21.00 24.95
C THR A 20 -20.95 21.61 26.11
N CYS A 21 -21.33 21.26 27.34
CA CYS A 21 -20.43 21.43 28.47
C CYS A 21 -19.38 20.33 28.40
N ALA A 22 -18.15 20.67 28.02
CA ALA A 22 -17.10 19.67 27.77
C ALA A 22 -16.14 19.48 28.96
N GLY A 23 -16.35 20.16 30.09
CA GLY A 23 -15.56 19.96 31.30
C GLY A 23 -15.70 21.06 32.36
N PRO A 24 -15.10 20.88 33.54
CA PRO A 24 -14.05 19.89 33.85
C PRO A 24 -14.54 18.47 34.17
N ASP A 25 -15.82 18.31 34.46
CA ASP A 25 -16.45 17.01 34.72
C ASP A 25 -16.90 16.32 33.43
N VAL A 26 -17.48 15.13 33.54
CA VAL A 26 -17.96 14.35 32.38
C VAL A 26 -18.88 15.23 31.51
N PRO A 27 -18.64 15.30 30.18
CA PRO A 27 -19.38 16.21 29.31
C PRO A 27 -20.89 15.98 29.32
N ASP A 28 -21.66 17.04 29.15
CA ASP A 28 -23.10 16.99 28.88
C ASP A 28 -23.47 17.85 27.67
N ILE A 29 -24.53 17.45 26.97
CA ILE A 29 -24.98 18.05 25.72
C ILE A 29 -26.43 18.44 25.85
N SER A 30 -26.73 19.71 25.56
CA SER A 30 -28.07 20.26 25.54
C SER A 30 -28.35 21.05 24.26
N VAL A 31 -29.60 21.04 23.80
CA VAL A 31 -30.03 21.80 22.64
C VAL A 31 -30.88 22.97 23.11
N HIS A 32 -30.60 24.14 22.54
CA HIS A 32 -31.23 25.41 22.89
C HIS A 32 -31.78 26.08 21.62
N SER A 33 -32.89 26.80 21.76
CA SER A 33 -33.20 27.92 20.87
C SER A 33 -32.49 29.18 21.36
N LEU A 34 -32.54 30.26 20.59
CA LEU A 34 -31.99 31.57 20.98
C LEU A 34 -32.51 32.09 22.34
N GLU A 35 -33.68 31.63 22.78
CA GLU A 35 -34.34 32.14 23.99
C GLU A 35 -34.38 31.14 25.14
N LYS A 36 -34.33 29.82 24.86
CA LYS A 36 -34.51 28.81 25.89
C LYS A 36 -33.86 27.47 25.57
N LYS A 37 -33.50 26.75 26.63
CA LYS A 37 -33.16 25.33 26.55
C LYS A 37 -34.38 24.53 26.08
N ILE A 38 -34.19 23.71 25.06
CA ILE A 38 -35.24 22.86 24.49
C ILE A 38 -35.17 21.47 25.12
N ILE A 39 -33.99 20.85 25.09
CA ILE A 39 -33.81 19.46 25.52
C ILE A 39 -32.40 19.21 26.06
N ASP A 40 -32.31 18.34 27.06
CA ASP A 40 -31.08 17.64 27.44
C ASP A 40 -30.89 16.46 26.47
N TRP A 41 -29.99 16.60 25.50
CA TRP A 41 -29.80 15.58 24.48
C TRP A 41 -29.05 14.37 25.06
N ASN A 42 -27.94 14.60 25.75
CA ASN A 42 -27.18 13.52 26.37
C ASN A 42 -26.37 14.03 27.57
N GLN A 43 -26.64 13.49 28.75
CA GLN A 43 -25.94 13.82 29.99
C GLN A 43 -24.77 12.85 30.30
N ASN A 44 -24.55 11.85 29.46
CA ASN A 44 -23.49 10.85 29.59
C ASN A 44 -23.49 10.11 30.93
N GLU A 45 -24.67 9.75 31.45
CA GLU A 45 -24.87 9.08 32.75
C GLU A 45 -24.02 7.80 32.90
N GLU A 46 -23.91 7.00 31.84
CA GLU A 46 -23.09 5.77 31.85
C GLU A 46 -21.61 6.08 32.09
N LEU A 47 -21.08 7.13 31.44
CA LEU A 47 -19.70 7.56 31.63
C LEU A 47 -19.49 8.18 33.02
N GLN A 48 -20.50 8.86 33.57
CA GLN A 48 -20.47 9.36 34.95
C GLN A 48 -20.37 8.21 35.95
N GLU A 49 -21.15 7.14 35.80
CA GLU A 49 -21.05 6.00 36.71
C GLU A 49 -19.73 5.24 36.53
N LEU A 50 -19.27 5.07 35.29
CA LEU A 50 -17.96 4.47 35.01
C LEU A 50 -16.83 5.26 35.67
N THR A 51 -16.79 6.58 35.50
CA THR A 51 -15.75 7.43 36.09
C THR A 51 -15.78 7.40 37.62
N ARG A 52 -16.97 7.31 38.23
CA ARG A 52 -17.14 7.18 39.69
C ARG A 52 -16.57 5.88 40.27
N THR A 53 -16.58 4.79 39.50
CA THR A 53 -16.02 3.48 39.93
C THR A 53 -14.51 3.34 39.67
N LYS A 54 -13.86 4.30 39.00
CA LYS A 54 -12.44 4.25 38.65
C LYS A 54 -11.63 5.24 39.48
N ARG A 55 -10.34 4.94 39.65
CA ARG A 55 -9.37 5.90 40.22
C ARG A 55 -8.94 6.85 39.11
N LEU A 56 -9.36 8.11 39.20
CA LEU A 56 -8.97 9.17 38.27
C LEU A 56 -7.91 10.09 38.91
N PRO A 57 -6.99 10.65 38.11
CA PRO A 57 -6.01 11.59 38.63
C PRO A 57 -6.68 12.89 39.13
N LYS A 58 -6.00 13.58 40.05
CA LYS A 58 -6.37 14.94 40.46
C LYS A 58 -5.63 15.94 39.58
N SER A 59 -6.35 16.85 38.96
CA SER A 59 -5.76 17.96 38.20
C SER A 59 -5.41 19.11 39.14
N GLN A 60 -4.18 19.59 39.07
CA GLN A 60 -3.72 20.80 39.76
C GLN A 60 -3.18 21.78 38.73
N ARG A 61 -3.83 22.94 38.62
CA ARG A 61 -3.38 24.03 37.75
C ARG A 61 -2.58 25.06 38.52
N MET A 62 -1.57 25.61 37.87
CA MET A 62 -0.69 26.63 38.42
C MET A 62 -0.15 27.52 37.29
N SER A 63 0.45 28.63 37.68
CA SER A 63 1.04 29.59 36.75
C SER A 63 2.45 29.93 37.21
N PHE A 64 3.38 30.00 36.26
CA PHE A 64 4.77 30.39 36.51
C PHE A 64 5.15 31.59 35.63
N GLU A 65 6.00 32.46 36.14
CA GLU A 65 6.55 33.58 35.38
C GLU A 65 7.60 33.05 34.39
N VAL A 66 7.55 33.55 33.16
CA VAL A 66 8.57 33.33 32.13
C VAL A 66 9.10 34.67 31.63
N GLU A 67 10.21 34.62 30.90
CA GLU A 67 10.91 35.82 30.44
C GLU A 67 10.01 36.73 29.59
N GLY A 68 10.14 38.05 29.78
CA GLY A 68 9.33 39.04 29.09
C GLY A 68 8.01 39.39 29.81
N GLY A 69 7.84 38.96 31.07
CA GLY A 69 6.67 39.27 31.89
C GLY A 69 5.42 38.44 31.54
N PHE A 70 5.62 37.34 30.83
CA PHE A 70 4.54 36.41 30.48
C PHE A 70 4.34 35.36 31.57
N LYS A 71 3.15 34.77 31.61
CA LYS A 71 2.75 33.74 32.58
C LYS A 71 2.41 32.43 31.89
N ALA A 72 3.30 31.45 31.98
CA ALA A 72 3.03 30.10 31.50
C ALA A 72 1.98 29.43 32.38
N GLN A 73 1.03 28.72 31.75
CA GLN A 73 0.04 27.92 32.46
C GLN A 73 0.51 26.48 32.54
N VAL A 74 0.26 25.84 33.67
CA VAL A 74 0.66 24.45 33.91
C VAL A 74 -0.53 23.68 34.45
N ASN A 75 -0.70 22.45 33.98
CA ASN A 75 -1.59 21.47 34.58
C ASN A 75 -0.80 20.22 34.95
N LEU A 76 -0.93 19.79 36.19
CA LEU A 76 -0.36 18.56 36.71
C LEU A 76 -1.48 17.56 36.96
N LYS A 77 -1.45 16.42 36.27
CA LYS A 77 -2.25 15.25 36.66
C LYS A 77 -1.48 14.49 37.73
N LEU A 78 -2.02 14.52 38.94
CA LEU A 78 -1.45 13.90 40.13
C LEU A 78 -2.14 12.56 40.42
N PRO A 79 -1.44 11.60 41.06
CA PRO A 79 -2.07 10.39 41.58
C PRO A 79 -3.25 10.71 42.50
N SER A 80 -4.29 9.88 42.50
CA SER A 80 -5.51 10.15 43.27
C SER A 80 -5.26 10.19 44.79
N ASP A 81 -4.31 9.37 45.23
CA ASP A 81 -3.81 9.17 46.59
C ASP A 81 -2.43 9.82 46.82
N PHE A 82 -2.07 10.85 46.04
CA PHE A 82 -0.73 11.45 46.15
C PHE A 82 -0.48 12.07 47.53
N ASP A 83 0.77 11.94 47.98
CA ASP A 83 1.28 12.53 49.21
C ASP A 83 1.83 13.94 48.95
N ALA A 84 1.08 14.96 49.37
CA ALA A 84 1.48 16.35 49.25
C ALA A 84 2.57 16.78 50.26
N SER A 85 2.87 15.97 51.29
CA SER A 85 3.84 16.34 52.34
C SER A 85 5.29 16.34 51.86
N GLY A 86 5.58 15.70 50.71
CA GLY A 86 6.92 15.56 50.15
C GLY A 86 7.73 14.38 50.70
N ASN A 87 7.15 13.56 51.59
CA ASN A 87 7.77 12.30 52.05
C ASN A 87 7.89 11.30 50.89
N THR A 88 6.92 11.29 49.99
CA THR A 88 6.97 10.52 48.73
C THR A 88 7.38 11.40 47.56
N LYS A 89 8.39 10.94 46.80
CA LYS A 89 8.87 11.60 45.57
C LYS A 89 8.39 10.86 44.33
N TYR A 90 7.63 11.54 43.48
CA TYR A 90 7.04 10.98 42.27
C TYR A 90 7.87 11.36 41.03
N PRO A 91 8.11 10.43 40.10
CA PRO A 91 8.67 10.78 38.80
C PRO A 91 7.69 11.66 38.01
N MET A 92 8.23 12.50 37.12
CA MET A 92 7.43 13.41 36.29
C MET A 92 7.68 13.18 34.81
N LEU A 93 6.61 13.15 34.02
CA LEU A 93 6.65 13.13 32.57
C LEU A 93 5.99 14.39 32.04
N VAL A 94 6.76 15.21 31.34
CA VAL A 94 6.26 16.41 30.65
C VAL A 94 5.78 16.00 29.26
N ASN A 95 4.52 16.27 28.97
CA ASN A 95 3.94 16.15 27.64
C ASN A 95 4.00 17.50 26.95
N VAL A 96 4.78 17.58 25.87
CA VAL A 96 5.00 18.81 25.12
C VAL A 96 4.41 18.69 23.73
N TYR A 97 3.66 19.73 23.33
CA TYR A 97 3.38 19.99 21.92
C TYR A 97 4.09 21.26 21.47
N ALA A 98 3.87 22.40 22.15
CA ALA A 98 4.58 23.67 21.97
C ALA A 98 4.55 24.27 20.55
N GLY A 99 3.67 23.79 19.66
CA GLY A 99 3.48 24.37 18.34
C GLY A 99 2.75 25.73 18.40
N PRO A 100 2.91 26.58 17.36
CA PRO A 100 2.16 27.83 17.24
C PRO A 100 0.66 27.63 17.39
N ASP A 101 0.02 28.49 18.19
CA ASP A 101 -1.43 28.49 18.48
C ASP A 101 -1.94 27.21 19.16
N SER A 102 -1.05 26.38 19.70
CA SER A 102 -1.44 25.17 20.45
C SER A 102 -1.56 25.45 21.94
N PHE A 103 -2.55 24.83 22.57
CA PHE A 103 -2.78 24.94 24.02
C PHE A 103 -3.32 23.61 24.57
N GLN A 104 -2.87 23.23 25.75
CA GLN A 104 -3.24 21.96 26.42
C GLN A 104 -3.79 22.19 27.83
N VAL A 105 -3.51 23.33 28.45
CA VAL A 105 -3.95 23.67 29.81
C VAL A 105 -5.34 24.32 29.74
N VAL A 106 -6.35 23.46 29.58
CA VAL A 106 -7.77 23.85 29.52
C VAL A 106 -8.61 23.08 30.54
N GLU A 107 -9.86 23.52 30.70
CA GLU A 107 -10.88 22.91 31.58
C GLU A 107 -11.65 21.77 30.91
N LYS A 108 -11.18 21.24 29.78
CA LYS A 108 -11.85 20.16 29.05
C LYS A 108 -11.60 18.80 29.73
N PHE A 109 -12.66 18.03 29.93
CA PHE A 109 -12.58 16.66 30.40
C PHE A 109 -11.89 15.77 29.38
N ASN A 110 -10.90 15.00 29.82
CA ASN A 110 -10.17 14.07 28.97
C ASN A 110 -9.56 12.90 29.77
N ILE A 111 -9.69 11.69 29.24
CA ILE A 111 -9.00 10.49 29.74
C ILE A 111 -8.02 10.03 28.67
N ASP A 112 -6.73 10.15 28.96
CA ASP A 112 -5.64 9.85 28.02
C ASP A 112 -4.56 8.98 28.68
N TRP A 113 -3.44 8.78 27.97
CA TRP A 113 -2.28 8.06 28.50
C TRP A 113 -1.75 8.67 29.81
N GLY A 114 -1.75 10.01 29.93
CA GLY A 114 -1.37 10.71 31.15
C GLY A 114 -2.27 10.39 32.33
N SER A 115 -3.58 10.20 32.11
CA SER A 115 -4.51 9.76 33.15
C SER A 115 -4.15 8.37 33.68
N TYR A 116 -3.76 7.44 32.81
CA TYR A 116 -3.28 6.10 33.22
C TYR A 116 -1.95 6.18 33.97
N LEU A 117 -1.00 6.98 33.49
CA LEU A 117 0.32 7.11 34.12
C LEU A 117 0.21 7.70 35.54
N ALA A 118 -0.62 8.73 35.72
CA ALA A 118 -0.86 9.33 37.02
C ALA A 118 -1.60 8.39 37.98
N ALA A 119 -2.71 7.78 37.55
CA ALA A 119 -3.55 6.96 38.42
C ALA A 119 -2.96 5.57 38.73
N ASN A 120 -2.30 4.91 37.76
CA ASN A 120 -1.89 3.51 37.88
C ASN A 120 -0.38 3.31 38.02
N LYS A 121 0.43 4.29 37.63
CA LYS A 121 1.91 4.21 37.69
C LYS A 121 2.52 5.24 38.64
N SER A 122 1.70 6.08 39.27
CA SER A 122 2.12 7.13 40.18
C SER A 122 3.16 8.07 39.55
N ILE A 123 2.98 8.42 38.28
CA ILE A 123 3.85 9.36 37.54
C ILE A 123 3.08 10.67 37.36
N ILE A 124 3.66 11.78 37.81
CA ILE A 124 3.07 13.10 37.59
C ILE A 124 3.13 13.40 36.09
N TYR A 125 1.98 13.68 35.49
CA TYR A 125 1.90 14.03 34.08
C TYR A 125 1.65 15.52 33.93
N ALA A 126 2.66 16.24 33.43
CA ALA A 126 2.66 17.70 33.34
C ALA A 126 2.43 18.16 31.90
N THR A 127 1.60 19.18 31.72
CA THR A 127 1.43 19.92 30.47
C THR A 127 1.68 21.40 30.74
N ILE A 128 2.42 22.06 29.86
CA ILE A 128 2.88 23.44 30.02
C ILE A 128 2.53 24.22 28.75
N ASP A 129 1.73 25.28 28.90
CA ASP A 129 1.45 26.26 27.86
C ASP A 129 2.29 27.52 28.10
N GLY A 130 3.40 27.63 27.36
CA GLY A 130 4.34 28.75 27.40
C GLY A 130 4.12 29.74 26.26
N ARG A 131 5.13 30.58 25.96
CA ARG A 131 5.08 31.45 24.78
C ARG A 131 4.90 30.63 23.51
N SER A 132 4.19 31.19 22.52
CA SER A 132 3.63 30.54 21.31
C SER A 132 2.28 29.85 21.48
N SER A 133 1.84 29.59 22.72
CA SER A 133 0.52 29.00 22.97
C SER A 133 -0.64 29.96 22.73
N GLY A 134 -1.79 29.40 22.32
CA GLY A 134 -3.04 30.15 22.14
C GLY A 134 -3.68 30.62 23.46
N LEU A 135 -4.85 31.25 23.37
CA LEU A 135 -5.70 31.70 24.50
C LEU A 135 -5.09 32.75 25.47
N LYS A 136 -3.89 33.28 25.19
CA LYS A 136 -3.21 34.28 26.04
C LYS A 136 -2.84 35.59 25.31
N GLY A 137 -3.56 35.89 24.23
CA GLY A 137 -3.41 37.12 23.46
C GLY A 137 -2.27 37.10 22.44
N ASN A 138 -2.20 38.15 21.63
CA ASN A 138 -1.32 38.21 20.46
C ASN A 138 0.17 38.18 20.82
N ASP A 139 0.58 38.89 21.88
CA ASP A 139 1.99 38.99 22.24
C ASP A 139 2.58 37.63 22.62
N MET A 140 1.80 36.79 23.30
CA MET A 140 2.20 35.43 23.66
C MET A 140 2.15 34.50 22.44
N LEU A 141 1.11 34.62 21.60
CA LEU A 141 0.92 33.82 20.40
C LEU A 141 2.03 34.01 19.36
N PHE A 142 2.39 35.26 19.05
CA PHE A 142 3.38 35.60 18.02
C PHE A 142 4.83 35.60 18.52
N ALA A 143 5.07 35.23 19.79
CA ALA A 143 6.40 35.28 20.39
C ALA A 143 7.45 34.43 19.65
N SER A 144 7.07 33.32 19.01
CA SER A 144 7.96 32.46 18.21
C SER A 144 7.89 32.74 16.70
N TYR A 145 7.15 33.76 16.26
CA TYR A 145 7.00 34.09 14.84
C TYR A 145 8.38 34.36 14.21
N ARG A 146 8.66 33.67 13.10
CA ARG A 146 9.95 33.65 12.38
C ARG A 146 11.15 33.11 13.17
N ARG A 147 10.91 32.47 14.31
CA ARG A 147 11.96 31.90 15.17
C ARG A 147 11.47 30.68 15.96
N LEU A 148 10.85 29.72 15.26
CA LEU A 148 10.50 28.42 15.86
C LEU A 148 11.75 27.76 16.47
N GLY A 149 11.57 26.95 17.50
CA GLY A 149 12.63 26.33 18.28
C GLY A 149 13.32 27.23 19.30
N THR A 150 12.69 28.35 19.72
CA THR A 150 13.34 29.32 20.62
C THR A 150 12.59 29.48 21.94
N VAL A 151 11.73 30.50 22.06
CA VAL A 151 11.07 30.89 23.30
C VAL A 151 10.23 29.77 23.89
N GLU A 152 9.56 28.98 23.04
CA GLU A 152 8.74 27.86 23.46
C GLU A 152 9.57 26.70 24.01
N ILE A 153 10.82 26.54 23.57
CA ILE A 153 11.76 25.51 24.05
C ILE A 153 12.30 25.94 25.41
N THR A 154 12.74 27.19 25.53
CA THR A 154 13.27 27.76 26.77
C THR A 154 12.22 27.77 27.89
N ASP A 155 10.96 28.07 27.56
CA ASP A 155 9.87 28.10 28.54
C ASP A 155 9.60 26.71 29.13
N GLN A 156 9.66 25.64 28.33
CA GLN A 156 9.48 24.27 28.82
C GLN A 156 10.57 23.88 29.81
N ILE A 157 11.83 24.25 29.55
CA ILE A 157 12.96 23.99 30.45
C ILE A 157 12.79 24.78 31.75
N ASN A 158 12.57 26.09 31.64
CA ASN A 158 12.50 26.99 32.78
C ASN A 158 11.31 26.69 33.70
N VAL A 159 10.13 26.44 33.12
CA VAL A 159 8.92 26.11 33.91
C VAL A 159 9.07 24.74 34.56
N THR A 160 9.65 23.76 33.87
CA THR A 160 9.92 22.44 34.47
C THR A 160 10.88 22.55 35.65
N LYS A 161 11.93 23.36 35.54
CA LYS A 161 12.84 23.66 36.65
C LYS A 161 12.12 24.31 37.83
N GLN A 162 11.30 25.34 37.57
CA GLN A 162 10.49 25.98 38.61
C GLN A 162 9.54 24.99 39.31
N ILE A 163 8.94 24.05 38.58
CA ILE A 163 8.12 22.98 39.15
C ILE A 163 8.96 22.08 40.08
N GLN A 164 10.15 21.65 39.64
CA GLN A 164 11.06 20.82 40.44
C GLN A 164 11.52 21.53 41.72
N ASP A 165 11.75 22.84 41.65
CA ASP A 165 12.21 23.64 42.78
C ASP A 165 11.08 23.98 43.77
N THR A 166 9.86 24.20 43.25
CA THR A 166 8.72 24.65 44.07
C THR A 166 7.96 23.47 44.71
N LEU A 167 7.87 22.34 44.04
CA LEU A 167 7.02 21.23 44.47
C LEU A 167 7.85 20.12 45.16
N PRO A 168 7.74 19.96 46.49
CA PRO A 168 8.60 19.05 47.24
C PRO A 168 8.30 17.57 46.98
N TYR A 169 7.24 17.22 46.27
CA TYR A 169 6.90 15.84 45.92
C TYR A 169 7.36 15.43 44.51
N VAL A 170 7.95 16.34 43.72
CA VAL A 170 8.51 16.02 42.40
C VAL A 170 9.93 15.48 42.55
N ASP A 171 10.24 14.38 41.87
CA ASP A 171 11.59 13.80 41.81
C ASP A 171 12.38 14.36 40.61
N SER A 172 13.23 15.36 40.87
CA SER A 172 14.09 15.96 39.83
C SER A 172 15.07 14.98 39.18
N ARG A 173 15.36 13.83 39.80
CA ARG A 173 16.21 12.79 39.21
C ARG A 173 15.45 11.86 38.26
N ARG A 174 14.12 11.93 38.23
CA ARG A 174 13.25 11.10 37.38
C ARG A 174 12.24 11.98 36.64
N THR A 175 12.76 12.97 35.93
CA THR A 175 11.97 13.82 35.03
C THR A 175 12.31 13.50 33.58
N ALA A 176 11.27 13.25 32.78
CA ALA A 176 11.36 12.93 31.36
C ALA A 176 10.43 13.85 30.54
N ILE A 177 10.68 13.94 29.24
CA ILE A 177 9.83 14.69 28.29
C ILE A 177 9.44 13.83 27.09
N TRP A 178 8.25 14.04 26.56
CA TRP A 178 7.83 13.41 25.32
C TRP A 178 6.86 14.27 24.51
N GLY A 179 6.80 14.01 23.21
CA GLY A 179 5.83 14.62 22.32
C GLY A 179 5.80 13.99 20.93
N TRP A 180 4.78 14.39 20.16
CA TRP A 180 4.49 13.91 18.80
C TRP A 180 4.54 15.06 17.78
N SER A 181 5.07 14.83 16.58
CA SER A 181 5.15 15.83 15.50
C SER A 181 5.95 17.06 15.95
N TYR A 182 5.35 18.25 16.03
CA TYR A 182 5.98 19.43 16.65
C TYR A 182 6.42 19.13 18.09
N GLY A 183 5.63 18.38 18.86
CA GLY A 183 6.03 17.93 20.20
C GLY A 183 7.25 17.01 20.18
N GLY A 184 7.42 16.23 19.11
CA GLY A 184 8.61 15.40 18.89
C GLY A 184 9.84 16.27 18.61
N TYR A 185 9.69 17.29 17.76
CA TYR A 185 10.69 18.33 17.52
C TYR A 185 11.07 19.06 18.81
N ALA A 186 10.07 19.54 19.56
CA ALA A 186 10.25 20.25 20.81
C ALA A 186 10.95 19.36 21.85
N SER A 187 10.58 18.09 21.99
CA SER A 187 11.27 17.15 22.88
C SER A 187 12.75 17.01 22.54
N GLY A 188 13.09 16.89 21.25
CA GLY A 188 14.48 16.83 20.78
C GLY A 188 15.24 18.13 21.04
N MET A 189 14.64 19.27 20.68
CA MET A 189 15.23 20.60 20.89
C MET A 189 15.42 20.93 22.37
N ILE A 190 14.46 20.58 23.23
CA ILE A 190 14.53 20.79 24.68
C ILE A 190 15.70 20.00 25.26
N LEU A 191 15.81 18.71 24.92
CA LEU A 191 16.92 17.88 25.40
C LEU A 191 18.27 18.40 24.89
N ALA A 192 18.34 18.86 23.63
CA ALA A 192 19.55 19.40 23.05
C ALA A 192 19.99 20.74 23.64
N ASN A 193 19.07 21.53 24.20
CA ASN A 193 19.35 22.82 24.84
C ASN A 193 19.31 22.75 26.39
N ASP A 194 19.05 21.58 26.98
CA ASP A 194 19.02 21.37 28.43
C ASP A 194 20.44 21.14 28.99
N HIS A 195 21.17 22.25 29.16
CA HIS A 195 22.53 22.27 29.71
C HIS A 195 22.58 22.03 31.23
N GLU A 196 21.47 22.20 31.94
CA GLU A 196 21.40 22.02 33.41
C GLU A 196 21.01 20.59 33.81
N GLY A 197 20.64 19.74 32.84
CA GLY A 197 20.28 18.37 33.13
C GLY A 197 18.91 18.20 33.76
N ILE A 198 17.96 19.11 33.49
CA ILE A 198 16.59 19.08 34.00
C ILE A 198 15.86 17.79 33.59
N PHE A 199 16.07 17.33 32.36
CA PHE A 199 15.49 16.09 31.82
C PHE A 199 16.55 15.00 31.72
N LYS A 200 16.21 13.79 32.17
CA LYS A 200 17.11 12.61 32.12
C LYS A 200 16.95 11.78 30.86
N CYS A 201 15.74 11.77 30.31
CA CYS A 201 15.44 11.10 29.06
C CYS A 201 14.30 11.80 28.32
N GLY A 202 14.16 11.50 27.04
CA GLY A 202 12.94 11.87 26.33
C GLY A 202 12.67 11.08 25.06
N ILE A 203 11.45 11.25 24.59
CA ILE A 203 10.89 10.49 23.49
C ILE A 203 10.40 11.47 22.42
N SER A 204 10.93 11.34 21.21
CA SER A 204 10.44 12.07 20.05
C SER A 204 9.68 11.13 19.13
N VAL A 205 8.39 11.37 18.96
CA VAL A 205 7.55 10.63 18.02
C VAL A 205 7.30 11.47 16.77
N ALA A 206 7.64 10.93 15.60
CA ALA A 206 7.54 11.58 14.29
C ALA A 206 8.05 13.05 14.29
N PRO A 207 9.27 13.35 14.81
CA PRO A 207 9.74 14.73 14.92
C PRO A 207 9.97 15.37 13.54
N VAL A 208 9.56 16.63 13.40
CA VAL A 208 10.10 17.53 12.36
C VAL A 208 11.52 17.89 12.77
N THR A 209 12.54 17.54 11.99
CA THR A 209 13.95 17.80 12.38
C THR A 209 14.57 18.96 11.63
N ASP A 210 14.10 19.21 10.41
CA ASP A 210 14.44 20.35 9.58
C ASP A 210 13.18 20.95 8.98
N TRP A 211 12.91 22.21 9.32
CA TRP A 211 11.76 22.97 8.81
C TRP A 211 11.80 23.18 7.30
N ALA A 212 12.99 23.21 6.68
CA ALA A 212 13.11 23.32 5.23
C ALA A 212 12.56 22.10 4.48
N LEU A 213 12.34 20.98 5.17
CA LEU A 213 11.85 19.71 4.63
C LEU A 213 10.41 19.39 5.07
N TYR A 214 9.68 20.34 5.65
CA TYR A 214 8.33 20.14 6.18
C TYR A 214 7.35 21.14 5.56
N ASP A 215 6.20 20.64 5.09
CA ASP A 215 5.05 21.37 4.51
C ASP A 215 5.30 22.87 4.27
N SER A 216 5.56 23.25 3.01
CA SER A 216 5.89 24.64 2.67
C SER A 216 4.80 25.63 3.08
N ILE A 217 3.51 25.27 2.97
CA ILE A 217 2.39 26.15 3.34
C ILE A 217 2.36 26.39 4.86
N TYR A 218 2.68 25.37 5.64
CA TYR A 218 2.80 25.52 7.10
C TYR A 218 4.06 26.31 7.45
N THR A 219 5.22 25.88 6.97
CA THR A 219 6.50 26.42 7.41
C THR A 219 6.71 27.86 6.96
N GLU A 220 6.40 28.20 5.71
CA GLU A 220 6.57 29.58 5.20
C GLU A 220 5.65 30.56 5.91
N ARG A 221 4.46 30.12 6.36
CA ARG A 221 3.53 30.94 7.14
C ARG A 221 4.12 31.38 8.48
N PHE A 222 4.85 30.50 9.16
CA PHE A 222 5.41 30.79 10.50
C PHE A 222 6.87 31.25 10.46
N MET A 223 7.63 30.85 9.43
CA MET A 223 9.07 31.09 9.32
C MET A 223 9.47 32.01 8.17
N GLY A 224 8.59 32.35 7.22
CA GLY A 224 8.99 33.01 5.97
C GLY A 224 9.80 32.07 5.06
N LEU A 225 10.44 32.60 4.03
CA LEU A 225 11.21 31.83 3.06
C LEU A 225 12.60 31.46 3.61
N PRO A 226 13.12 30.24 3.31
CA PRO A 226 14.43 29.78 3.75
C PRO A 226 15.58 30.36 2.89
N THR A 227 15.51 31.66 2.54
CA THR A 227 16.52 32.36 1.73
C THR A 227 17.37 33.29 2.59
N ILE A 228 18.59 33.59 2.12
CA ILE A 228 19.51 34.51 2.80
C ILE A 228 18.87 35.91 2.94
N GLN A 229 18.04 36.30 1.97
CA GLN A 229 17.37 37.59 1.95
C GLN A 229 16.16 37.66 2.90
N ASP A 230 15.62 36.53 3.38
CA ASP A 230 14.41 36.49 4.21
C ASP A 230 14.66 35.93 5.62
N ASN A 231 14.63 34.60 5.83
CA ASN A 231 14.77 34.01 7.17
C ASN A 231 15.74 32.83 7.32
N TYR A 232 16.81 32.76 6.51
CA TYR A 232 17.79 31.66 6.57
C TYR A 232 18.31 31.35 8.00
N GLU A 233 18.65 32.37 8.78
CA GLU A 233 19.12 32.20 10.16
C GLU A 233 18.06 31.62 11.09
N GLY A 234 16.79 31.98 10.91
CA GLY A 234 15.68 31.39 11.65
C GLY A 234 15.59 29.89 11.41
N TYR A 235 15.63 29.46 10.14
CA TYR A 235 15.63 28.04 9.77
C TYR A 235 16.84 27.31 10.34
N ARG A 236 18.04 27.90 10.25
CA ARG A 236 19.27 27.32 10.79
C ARG A 236 19.22 27.13 12.31
N ASN A 237 18.72 28.13 13.05
CA ASN A 237 18.60 28.04 14.50
C ASN A 237 17.55 27.01 14.95
N ALA A 238 16.49 26.86 14.15
CA ALA A 238 15.41 25.90 14.35
C ALA A 238 15.75 24.47 13.86
N ASN A 239 16.93 24.24 13.30
CA ASN A 239 17.30 22.94 12.75
C ASN A 239 17.87 22.03 13.84
N LEU A 240 17.09 21.02 14.24
CA LEU A 240 17.48 20.04 15.26
C LEU A 240 18.71 19.23 14.83
N LEU A 241 18.88 18.99 13.52
CA LEU A 241 20.04 18.28 12.97
C LEU A 241 21.37 18.97 13.34
N LEU A 242 21.35 20.28 13.60
CA LEU A 242 22.54 21.05 14.00
C LEU A 242 22.79 21.07 15.52
N LYS A 243 21.91 20.45 16.31
CA LYS A 243 21.94 20.48 17.78
C LYS A 243 22.26 19.10 18.41
N TYR A 244 22.73 18.14 17.62
CA TYR A 244 22.99 16.76 18.06
C TYR A 244 23.91 16.66 19.29
N GLU A 245 24.87 17.56 19.44
CA GLU A 245 25.87 17.50 20.51
C GLU A 245 25.23 17.61 21.91
N GLY A 246 24.13 18.37 22.02
CA GLY A 246 23.38 18.50 23.27
C GLY A 246 22.74 17.20 23.78
N LEU A 247 22.69 16.15 22.94
CA LEU A 247 22.15 14.85 23.31
C LEU A 247 23.20 13.84 23.80
N ARG A 248 24.50 14.15 23.76
CA ARG A 248 25.58 13.16 23.97
C ARG A 248 25.44 12.36 25.27
N ASP A 249 24.91 12.98 26.33
CA ASP A 249 24.73 12.35 27.65
C ASP A 249 23.25 12.15 28.02
N LYS A 250 22.35 12.19 27.03
CA LYS A 250 20.90 12.06 27.22
C LYS A 250 20.39 10.73 26.68
N GLN A 251 19.45 10.12 27.41
CA GLN A 251 18.74 8.96 26.87
C GLN A 251 17.64 9.41 25.91
N TYR A 252 17.81 9.14 24.63
CA TYR A 252 16.89 9.55 23.57
C TYR A 252 16.21 8.35 22.91
N PHE A 253 14.88 8.41 22.75
CA PHE A 253 14.12 7.39 22.04
C PHE A 253 13.36 7.98 20.85
N LEU A 254 13.69 7.51 19.65
CA LEU A 254 13.10 7.94 18.39
C LEU A 254 12.06 6.93 17.89
N ILE A 255 10.84 7.39 17.63
CA ILE A 255 9.75 6.58 17.11
C ILE A 255 9.16 7.26 15.89
N HIS A 256 8.98 6.54 14.78
CA HIS A 256 8.29 7.08 13.59
C HIS A 256 7.72 5.93 12.75
N GLY A 257 6.46 6.05 12.31
CA GLY A 257 5.85 5.15 11.34
C GLY A 257 6.31 5.45 9.91
N THR A 258 6.55 4.42 9.11
CA THR A 258 6.99 4.59 7.70
C THR A 258 5.90 5.03 6.74
N HIS A 259 4.63 5.05 7.19
CA HIS A 259 3.45 5.45 6.43
C HIS A 259 2.85 6.76 6.96
N ASP A 260 3.58 7.52 7.79
CA ASP A 260 3.15 8.85 8.22
C ASP A 260 3.12 9.78 7.01
N ASP A 261 1.94 10.31 6.69
CA ASP A 261 1.69 11.20 5.57
C ASP A 261 1.77 12.68 5.97
N ASN A 262 1.85 12.99 7.27
CA ASN A 262 1.97 14.34 7.79
C ASN A 262 3.43 14.73 8.00
N VAL A 263 4.18 14.01 8.86
CA VAL A 263 5.64 14.22 8.98
C VAL A 263 6.34 13.14 8.17
N HIS A 264 6.97 13.52 7.07
CA HIS A 264 7.63 12.52 6.22
C HIS A 264 8.74 11.78 6.98
N TYR A 265 8.79 10.46 6.84
CA TYR A 265 9.74 9.57 7.53
C TYR A 265 11.22 9.97 7.32
N GLN A 266 11.53 10.67 6.23
CA GLN A 266 12.83 11.26 5.96
C GLN A 266 13.38 12.11 7.11
N GLN A 267 12.53 12.83 7.85
CA GLN A 267 12.94 13.65 8.98
C GLN A 267 13.66 12.79 10.05
N SER A 268 13.01 11.71 10.49
CA SER A 268 13.62 10.80 11.47
C SER A 268 14.81 10.03 10.93
N MET A 269 14.85 9.72 9.64
CA MET A 269 16.01 9.06 9.03
C MET A 269 17.23 9.99 8.93
N LEU A 270 17.02 11.26 8.60
CA LEU A 270 18.09 12.26 8.63
C LEU A 270 18.61 12.44 10.05
N TRP A 271 17.71 12.48 11.03
CA TRP A 271 18.11 12.60 12.43
C TRP A 271 18.89 11.39 12.92
N ALA A 272 18.39 10.18 12.68
CA ALA A 272 19.10 8.94 13.00
C ALA A 272 20.49 8.91 12.34
N LYS A 273 20.58 9.26 11.06
CA LYS A 273 21.85 9.36 10.33
C LYS A 273 22.82 10.34 11.00
N VAL A 274 22.37 11.54 11.39
CA VAL A 274 23.22 12.54 12.06
C VAL A 274 23.68 12.04 13.43
N LEU A 275 22.79 11.43 14.21
CA LEU A 275 23.14 10.87 15.52
C LEU A 275 24.17 9.73 15.39
N GLU A 276 23.96 8.81 14.44
CA GLU A 276 24.90 7.71 14.15
C GLU A 276 26.26 8.23 13.69
N GLN A 277 26.30 9.19 12.77
CA GLN A 277 27.55 9.73 12.22
C GLN A 277 28.39 10.50 13.26
N ASN A 278 27.80 10.93 14.37
CA ASN A 278 28.46 11.69 15.44
C ASN A 278 28.58 10.92 16.76
N ASP A 279 28.37 9.59 16.71
CA ASP A 279 28.44 8.68 17.85
C ASP A 279 27.53 9.09 19.03
N ILE A 280 26.34 9.60 18.73
CA ILE A 280 25.32 9.93 19.74
C ILE A 280 24.42 8.72 19.95
N LEU A 281 24.35 8.22 21.18
CA LEU A 281 23.54 7.05 21.51
C LEU A 281 22.04 7.39 21.54
N PHE A 282 21.25 6.63 20.78
CA PHE A 282 19.79 6.67 20.82
C PHE A 282 19.20 5.27 20.63
N ARG A 283 17.90 5.13 20.95
CA ARG A 283 17.11 3.95 20.59
C ARG A 283 16.15 4.29 19.47
N GLN A 284 15.86 3.32 18.61
CA GLN A 284 14.87 3.47 17.54
C GLN A 284 14.05 2.18 17.36
N LEU A 285 12.74 2.34 17.15
CA LEU A 285 11.81 1.22 16.93
C LEU A 285 11.77 0.82 15.42
N PHE A 286 12.94 0.52 14.85
CA PHE A 286 13.08 0.20 13.42
C PHE A 286 12.97 -1.31 13.14
N GLN A 287 13.80 -2.12 13.82
CA GLN A 287 14.03 -3.52 13.46
C GLN A 287 12.80 -4.43 13.57
N GLN A 288 11.91 -4.19 14.54
CA GLN A 288 10.67 -4.96 14.70
C GLN A 288 9.67 -4.76 13.55
N ARG A 289 9.70 -3.61 12.86
CA ARG A 289 8.74 -3.31 11.78
C ARG A 289 9.24 -3.76 10.41
N VAL A 290 10.55 -3.72 10.16
CA VAL A 290 11.13 -4.12 8.87
C VAL A 290 11.45 -5.62 8.79
N ASN A 291 11.51 -6.33 9.92
CA ASN A 291 11.79 -7.76 9.94
C ASN A 291 10.77 -8.53 10.81
N PRO A 292 9.61 -8.92 10.23
CA PRO A 292 8.57 -9.63 10.96
C PRO A 292 8.96 -11.09 11.28
N LEU A 293 10.08 -11.60 10.77
CA LEU A 293 10.47 -13.02 10.92
C LEU A 293 10.56 -13.45 12.38
N THR A 294 11.01 -12.55 13.26
CA THR A 294 11.10 -12.85 14.70
C THR A 294 9.71 -13.08 15.31
N ASP A 295 8.73 -12.28 14.92
CA ASP A 295 7.36 -12.39 15.44
C ASP A 295 6.61 -13.55 14.77
N LEU A 296 6.79 -13.75 13.46
CA LEU A 296 6.30 -14.94 12.76
C LEU A 296 6.86 -16.23 13.36
N SER A 297 8.14 -16.26 13.73
CA SER A 297 8.78 -17.42 14.37
C SER A 297 8.24 -17.70 15.78
N LYS A 298 7.81 -16.66 16.51
CA LYS A 298 7.11 -16.85 17.80
C LYS A 298 5.71 -17.41 17.56
N LEU A 299 4.95 -16.80 16.64
CA LEU A 299 3.61 -17.23 16.29
C LEU A 299 3.56 -18.68 15.79
N LEU A 300 4.57 -19.11 15.04
CA LEU A 300 4.68 -20.50 14.57
C LEU A 300 4.79 -21.52 15.72
N LYS A 301 5.28 -21.10 16.89
CA LYS A 301 5.40 -21.96 18.08
C LYS A 301 4.14 -21.96 18.95
N GLU A 302 3.18 -21.11 18.66
CA GLU A 302 1.94 -21.03 19.43
C GLU A 302 1.07 -22.29 19.22
N PRO A 303 0.44 -22.81 20.28
CA PRO A 303 -0.39 -24.01 20.18
C PRO A 303 -1.68 -23.75 19.39
N LYS A 304 -2.30 -24.80 18.86
CA LYS A 304 -3.60 -24.70 18.17
C LYS A 304 -4.67 -23.97 19.00
N SER A 305 -4.64 -24.10 20.33
CA SER A 305 -5.56 -23.42 21.24
C SER A 305 -5.45 -21.90 21.19
N PHE A 306 -4.26 -21.35 20.94
CA PHE A 306 -4.04 -19.91 20.77
C PHE A 306 -4.80 -19.41 19.53
N TRP A 307 -4.64 -20.08 18.39
CA TRP A 307 -5.31 -19.72 17.14
C TRP A 307 -6.83 -19.87 17.22
N VAL A 308 -7.31 -20.94 17.88
CA VAL A 308 -8.75 -21.12 18.13
C VAL A 308 -9.30 -20.01 19.03
N ALA A 309 -8.57 -19.61 20.07
CA ALA A 309 -8.98 -18.51 20.94
C ALA A 309 -9.05 -17.17 20.18
N LEU A 310 -8.12 -16.93 19.26
CA LEU A 310 -8.08 -15.73 18.43
C LEU A 310 -9.27 -15.70 17.45
N MET A 311 -9.56 -16.81 16.78
CA MET A 311 -10.76 -16.93 15.94
C MET A 311 -12.04 -16.70 16.74
N LYS A 312 -12.15 -17.31 17.92
CA LYS A 312 -13.31 -17.10 18.80
C LYS A 312 -13.48 -15.63 19.15
N LYS A 313 -12.42 -15.00 19.67
CA LYS A 313 -12.44 -13.61 20.10
C LYS A 313 -12.79 -12.61 18.99
N TYR A 314 -12.25 -12.79 17.78
CA TYR A 314 -12.35 -11.76 16.73
C TYR A 314 -13.39 -12.04 15.66
N PHE A 315 -13.75 -13.31 15.43
CA PHE A 315 -14.68 -13.71 14.36
C PHE A 315 -15.97 -14.35 14.87
N VAL A 316 -15.94 -15.12 15.96
CA VAL A 316 -17.14 -15.85 16.43
C VAL A 316 -17.92 -15.06 17.49
N ASP A 317 -17.22 -14.59 18.52
CA ASP A 317 -17.80 -13.93 19.69
C ASP A 317 -17.84 -12.40 19.51
N ASN A 318 -17.22 -11.88 18.46
CA ASN A 318 -17.20 -10.44 18.17
C ASN A 318 -18.49 -10.03 17.46
N ASN A 319 -18.94 -8.80 17.70
CA ASN A 319 -20.03 -8.22 16.94
C ASN A 319 -19.60 -8.05 15.48
N TYR A 320 -20.40 -8.54 14.55
CA TYR A 320 -20.17 -8.38 13.12
C TYR A 320 -21.39 -7.77 12.43
N VAL A 321 -21.14 -7.07 11.33
CA VAL A 321 -22.18 -6.54 10.45
C VAL A 321 -22.21 -7.39 9.19
N ALA A 322 -23.34 -8.05 8.94
CA ALA A 322 -23.58 -8.74 7.68
C ALA A 322 -24.23 -7.76 6.70
N VAL A 323 -23.54 -7.43 5.61
CA VAL A 323 -24.09 -6.59 4.55
C VAL A 323 -24.55 -7.47 3.40
N GLN A 324 -25.85 -7.45 3.12
CA GLN A 324 -26.42 -8.11 1.95
C GLN A 324 -26.64 -7.08 0.84
N CYS A 325 -25.93 -7.22 -0.28
CA CYS A 325 -26.11 -6.36 -1.45
C CYS A 325 -27.04 -7.06 -2.46
N ILE A 326 -28.16 -6.41 -2.80
CA ILE A 326 -29.12 -6.91 -3.79
C ILE A 326 -29.07 -5.99 -5.02
N PRO A 327 -28.83 -6.50 -6.23
CA PRO A 327 -28.85 -5.67 -7.44
C PRO A 327 -30.26 -5.14 -7.68
N SER A 328 -30.41 -3.81 -7.84
CA SER A 328 -31.70 -3.15 -8.08
C SER A 328 -31.62 -2.25 -9.31
N LYS A 329 -32.44 -2.52 -10.32
CA LYS A 329 -32.59 -1.64 -11.50
C LYS A 329 -33.33 -0.35 -11.13
N ASP A 330 -34.33 -0.48 -10.26
CA ASP A 330 -35.15 0.64 -9.81
C ASP A 330 -34.31 1.64 -9.01
N GLU A 331 -33.36 1.15 -8.19
CA GLU A 331 -32.45 2.04 -7.45
C GLU A 331 -31.50 2.79 -8.38
N HIS A 332 -31.01 2.14 -9.46
CA HIS A 332 -30.19 2.83 -10.46
C HIS A 332 -30.98 3.94 -11.18
N ILE A 333 -32.25 3.69 -11.53
CA ILE A 333 -33.12 4.71 -12.14
C ILE A 333 -33.35 5.86 -11.15
N LYS A 334 -33.69 5.53 -9.89
CA LYS A 334 -33.90 6.50 -8.82
C LYS A 334 -32.67 7.37 -8.56
N MET A 335 -31.46 6.79 -8.49
CA MET A 335 -30.21 7.53 -8.34
C MET A 335 -29.96 8.50 -9.51
N ALA A 336 -30.27 8.10 -10.74
CA ALA A 336 -30.14 8.97 -11.90
C ALA A 336 -31.16 10.13 -11.87
N GLU A 337 -32.39 9.87 -11.40
CA GLU A 337 -33.41 10.90 -11.19
C GLU A 337 -33.03 11.87 -10.07
N GLU A 338 -32.51 11.36 -8.94
CA GLU A 338 -32.00 12.15 -7.81
C GLU A 338 -30.83 13.05 -8.23
N GLU A 339 -29.87 12.53 -9.02
CA GLU A 339 -28.76 13.33 -9.53
C GLU A 339 -29.21 14.41 -10.52
N ALA A 340 -30.17 14.09 -11.40
CA ALA A 340 -30.76 15.07 -12.30
C ALA A 340 -31.50 16.18 -11.52
N GLU A 341 -32.18 15.83 -10.44
CA GLU A 341 -32.86 16.80 -9.58
C GLU A 341 -31.87 17.65 -8.78
N ARG A 342 -30.81 17.05 -8.23
CA ARG A 342 -29.71 17.76 -7.57
C ARG A 342 -29.07 18.81 -8.50
N ILE A 343 -28.84 18.45 -9.76
CA ILE A 343 -28.32 19.38 -10.77
C ILE A 343 -29.29 20.54 -11.02
N LYS A 344 -30.60 20.29 -11.16
CA LYS A 344 -31.60 21.36 -11.32
C LYS A 344 -31.66 22.29 -10.10
N GLN A 345 -31.61 21.73 -8.89
CA GLN A 345 -31.58 22.52 -7.66
C GLN A 345 -30.34 23.42 -7.60
N GLN A 346 -29.17 22.89 -7.99
CA GLN A 346 -27.94 23.66 -8.07
C GLN A 346 -28.05 24.81 -9.09
N ILE A 347 -28.61 24.55 -10.27
CA ILE A 347 -28.85 25.57 -11.30
C ILE A 347 -29.76 26.68 -10.77
N ASN A 348 -30.85 26.32 -10.08
CA ASN A 348 -31.77 27.28 -9.50
C ASN A 348 -31.12 28.11 -8.38
N LEU A 349 -30.29 27.50 -7.54
CA LEU A 349 -29.61 28.16 -6.43
C LEU A 349 -28.54 29.15 -6.90
N LEU A 350 -27.81 28.82 -7.96
CA LEU A 350 -26.80 29.70 -8.55
C LEU A 350 -27.40 30.87 -9.33
N GLY A 351 -28.57 30.68 -9.95
CA GLY A 351 -29.18 31.69 -10.82
C GLY A 351 -28.28 32.10 -12.00
N GLU A 352 -28.68 33.12 -12.77
CA GLU A 352 -27.90 33.52 -13.96
C GLU A 352 -26.52 34.11 -13.61
N GLU A 353 -26.42 34.91 -12.54
CA GLU A 353 -25.15 35.53 -12.15
C GLU A 353 -24.16 34.52 -11.58
N GLY A 354 -24.61 33.57 -10.74
CA GLY A 354 -23.78 32.50 -10.23
C GLY A 354 -23.29 31.57 -11.33
N LEU A 355 -24.16 31.21 -12.28
CA LEU A 355 -23.77 30.39 -13.44
C LEU A 355 -22.70 31.08 -14.30
N LYS A 356 -22.83 32.39 -14.56
CA LYS A 356 -21.78 33.15 -15.29
C LYS A 356 -20.46 33.21 -14.53
N ARG A 357 -20.51 33.29 -13.20
CA ARG A 357 -19.30 33.24 -12.36
C ARG A 357 -18.62 31.88 -12.45
N GLU A 358 -19.38 30.79 -12.34
CA GLU A 358 -18.85 29.43 -12.46
C GLU A 358 -18.36 29.12 -13.87
N GLU A 359 -19.04 29.62 -14.92
CA GLU A 359 -18.58 29.55 -16.30
C GLU A 359 -17.22 30.20 -16.46
N LYS A 360 -17.05 31.42 -15.95
CA LYS A 360 -15.76 32.12 -15.98
C LYS A 360 -14.67 31.37 -15.21
N LEU A 361 -14.99 30.83 -14.03
CA LEU A 361 -14.05 30.01 -13.26
C LEU A 361 -13.62 28.76 -14.03
N LEU A 362 -14.57 28.09 -14.71
CA LEU A 362 -14.30 26.94 -15.55
C LEU A 362 -13.43 27.32 -16.75
N GLU A 363 -13.72 28.42 -17.43
CA GLU A 363 -12.91 28.94 -18.54
C GLU A 363 -11.48 29.29 -18.10
N ASP A 364 -11.33 29.97 -16.96
CA ASP A 364 -10.04 30.33 -16.39
C ASP A 364 -9.25 29.07 -16.01
N ALA A 365 -9.90 28.07 -15.41
CA ALA A 365 -9.29 26.77 -15.09
C ALA A 365 -8.88 26.01 -16.36
N VAL A 366 -9.73 25.98 -17.38
CA VAL A 366 -9.43 25.40 -18.70
C VAL A 366 -8.21 26.08 -19.33
N LYS A 367 -8.17 27.41 -19.31
CA LYS A 367 -7.06 28.20 -19.86
C LYS A 367 -5.77 27.95 -19.09
N PHE A 368 -5.83 27.91 -17.76
CA PHE A 368 -4.68 27.62 -16.90
C PHE A 368 -4.12 26.22 -17.15
N ASN A 369 -4.98 25.20 -17.28
CA ASN A 369 -4.56 23.82 -17.51
C ASN A 369 -4.09 23.56 -18.97
N SER A 370 -4.53 24.39 -19.92
CA SER A 370 -4.17 24.27 -21.34
C SER A 370 -2.88 24.99 -21.72
N ARG A 371 -2.29 25.80 -20.83
CA ARG A 371 -1.03 26.51 -21.09
C ARG A 371 0.15 25.55 -21.18
N ASP A 372 1.10 25.82 -22.06
CA ASP A 372 2.33 25.04 -22.10
C ASP A 372 3.11 25.20 -20.78
N PRO A 373 3.77 24.12 -20.30
CA PRO A 373 4.71 24.22 -19.18
C PRO A 373 5.80 25.28 -19.47
N PRO A 374 6.30 25.99 -18.44
CA PRO A 374 7.50 26.80 -18.61
C PRO A 374 8.70 25.91 -19.00
N VAL A 375 9.48 26.33 -20.00
CA VAL A 375 10.66 25.58 -20.47
C VAL A 375 11.68 25.41 -19.34
N ASP A 376 11.85 26.45 -18.51
CA ASP A 376 12.79 26.45 -17.37
C ASP A 376 12.44 25.40 -16.31
N MET A 377 11.15 25.09 -16.13
CA MET A 377 10.71 24.00 -15.24
C MET A 377 11.22 22.66 -15.77
N LEU A 378 11.09 22.42 -17.07
CA LEU A 378 11.47 21.14 -17.69
C LEU A 378 13.00 20.96 -17.74
N THR A 379 13.74 22.04 -17.98
CA THR A 379 15.20 22.01 -18.04
C THR A 379 15.87 22.02 -16.66
N SER A 380 15.13 22.35 -15.59
CA SER A 380 15.63 22.29 -14.21
C SER A 380 15.80 20.88 -13.66
N LEU A 381 15.17 19.87 -14.29
CA LEU A 381 15.27 18.48 -13.87
C LEU A 381 16.60 17.87 -14.36
N PRO A 382 17.50 17.44 -13.45
CA PRO A 382 18.76 16.84 -13.86
C PRO A 382 18.51 15.48 -14.52
N ILE A 383 18.93 15.34 -15.78
CA ILE A 383 18.89 14.05 -16.47
C ILE A 383 20.12 13.25 -16.02
N PRO A 384 19.96 12.09 -15.38
CA PRO A 384 21.09 11.27 -14.96
C PRO A 384 21.87 10.76 -16.18
N SER A 385 23.19 10.60 -16.03
CA SER A 385 24.04 10.02 -17.09
C SER A 385 23.60 8.61 -17.44
N LEU A 386 23.75 8.21 -18.71
CA LEU A 386 23.55 6.83 -19.16
C LEU A 386 24.47 5.84 -18.42
N GLU A 387 25.61 6.31 -17.90
CA GLU A 387 26.53 5.53 -17.06
C GLU A 387 25.89 5.07 -15.73
N SER A 388 24.76 5.68 -15.32
CA SER A 388 24.02 5.24 -14.14
C SER A 388 23.25 3.92 -14.34
N ILE A 389 23.05 3.50 -15.60
CA ILE A 389 22.36 2.25 -15.93
C ILE A 389 23.30 1.08 -15.67
N LYS A 390 23.00 0.30 -14.64
CA LYS A 390 23.73 -0.94 -14.32
C LYS A 390 23.07 -2.11 -15.02
N PHE A 391 23.79 -2.76 -15.92
CA PHE A 391 23.38 -4.04 -16.50
C PHE A 391 23.88 -5.19 -15.63
N HIS A 392 23.07 -6.26 -15.56
CA HIS A 392 23.47 -7.50 -14.92
C HIS A 392 23.94 -8.49 -15.99
N ASP A 393 25.18 -8.95 -15.88
CA ASP A 393 25.70 -9.98 -16.76
C ASP A 393 25.07 -11.33 -16.40
N ILE A 394 24.29 -11.89 -17.32
CA ILE A 394 23.69 -13.22 -17.19
C ILE A 394 24.51 -14.19 -18.02
N LYS A 395 25.04 -15.24 -17.38
CA LYS A 395 25.71 -16.35 -18.08
C LYS A 395 24.67 -17.39 -18.46
N ARG A 396 24.49 -17.65 -19.76
CA ARG A 396 23.49 -18.59 -20.28
C ARG A 396 24.15 -19.84 -20.85
N TYR A 397 23.70 -21.00 -20.38
CA TYR A 397 24.05 -22.33 -20.91
C TYR A 397 22.89 -22.90 -21.71
N ARG A 398 23.20 -23.66 -22.76
CA ARG A 398 22.21 -24.22 -23.69
C ARG A 398 22.63 -25.62 -24.14
N THR A 399 21.64 -26.46 -24.46
CA THR A 399 21.89 -27.80 -25.04
C THR A 399 22.74 -27.77 -26.32
N ASP A 400 22.64 -26.72 -27.13
CA ASP A 400 23.39 -26.58 -28.40
C ASP A 400 24.71 -25.80 -28.27
N LEU A 401 25.05 -25.31 -27.09
CA LEU A 401 26.33 -24.65 -26.79
C LEU A 401 27.20 -25.61 -25.98
N TYR A 402 28.26 -26.12 -26.60
CA TYR A 402 29.27 -26.92 -25.92
C TYR A 402 30.25 -26.02 -25.16
N ASP A 403 29.79 -25.41 -24.07
CA ASP A 403 30.68 -24.78 -23.09
C ASP A 403 30.88 -25.73 -21.91
N VAL A 404 31.90 -26.59 -22.03
CA VAL A 404 32.18 -27.69 -21.09
C VAL A 404 32.75 -27.18 -19.74
N GLN A 405 32.89 -25.87 -19.55
CA GLN A 405 33.57 -25.34 -18.37
C GLN A 405 32.76 -25.45 -17.07
N GLN A 406 31.42 -25.58 -17.11
CA GLN A 406 30.61 -25.59 -15.88
C GLN A 406 29.38 -26.52 -15.87
N ILE A 407 28.66 -26.67 -16.99
CA ILE A 407 27.53 -27.60 -17.10
C ILE A 407 27.37 -28.11 -18.53
N ASP A 408 27.11 -29.41 -18.68
CA ASP A 408 26.89 -30.05 -19.98
C ASP A 408 25.40 -30.40 -20.17
N LEU A 409 24.67 -29.47 -20.78
CA LEU A 409 23.24 -29.62 -21.09
C LEU A 409 22.96 -30.44 -22.35
N SER A 410 23.98 -30.94 -23.07
CA SER A 410 23.76 -31.85 -24.21
C SER A 410 23.20 -33.21 -23.76
N LYS A 411 23.36 -33.54 -22.47
CA LYS A 411 22.90 -34.80 -21.87
C LYS A 411 21.44 -34.79 -21.42
N THR A 412 20.75 -33.65 -21.45
CA THR A 412 19.36 -33.54 -20.97
C THR A 412 18.38 -34.26 -21.90
N SER A 413 17.24 -34.73 -21.38
CA SER A 413 16.27 -35.47 -22.20
C SER A 413 15.47 -34.60 -23.16
N VAL A 414 15.39 -33.29 -22.89
CA VAL A 414 14.76 -32.26 -23.71
C VAL A 414 15.68 -31.04 -23.85
N TYR A 415 15.40 -30.18 -24.81
CA TYR A 415 16.20 -28.96 -25.00
C TYR A 415 16.08 -28.06 -23.75
N THR A 416 17.22 -27.64 -23.22
CA THR A 416 17.28 -26.93 -21.93
C THR A 416 18.13 -25.65 -22.04
N TYR A 417 17.61 -24.57 -21.44
CA TYR A 417 18.30 -23.33 -21.14
C TYR A 417 18.59 -23.26 -19.63
N PHE A 418 19.78 -22.82 -19.25
CA PHE A 418 20.10 -22.51 -17.86
C PHE A 418 20.75 -21.13 -17.76
N ASP A 419 20.11 -20.20 -17.08
CA ASP A 419 20.64 -18.86 -16.81
C ASP A 419 21.22 -18.80 -15.40
N HIS A 420 22.55 -18.70 -15.31
CA HIS A 420 23.26 -18.55 -14.04
C HIS A 420 23.16 -17.11 -13.54
N ILE A 421 22.49 -16.95 -12.40
CA ILE A 421 22.35 -15.69 -11.67
C ILE A 421 22.55 -15.93 -10.16
N LYS A 422 23.00 -14.90 -9.43
CA LYS A 422 23.10 -14.95 -7.97
C LYS A 422 21.70 -14.82 -7.35
N SER A 423 21.06 -15.95 -7.06
CA SER A 423 19.73 -16.06 -6.48
C SER A 423 19.72 -17.18 -5.44
N GLU A 424 18.98 -17.00 -4.35
CA GLU A 424 18.69 -18.05 -3.34
C GLU A 424 17.59 -19.03 -3.78
N PHE A 425 16.95 -18.73 -4.91
CA PHE A 425 15.87 -19.52 -5.50
C PHE A 425 16.20 -19.96 -6.92
N ILE A 426 15.57 -21.05 -7.34
CA ILE A 426 15.62 -21.57 -8.70
C ILE A 426 14.24 -21.42 -9.32
N TYR A 427 14.18 -20.76 -10.47
CA TYR A 427 12.98 -20.68 -11.30
C TYR A 427 13.07 -21.71 -12.40
N MET A 428 12.01 -22.49 -12.55
CA MET A 428 11.93 -23.60 -13.49
C MET A 428 10.73 -23.39 -14.39
N TYR A 429 10.96 -23.28 -15.69
CA TYR A 429 9.92 -23.12 -16.70
C TYR A 429 9.92 -24.33 -17.62
N ALA A 430 8.77 -24.98 -17.76
CA ALA A 430 8.46 -25.80 -18.92
C ALA A 430 7.69 -24.95 -19.92
N LEU A 431 8.32 -24.68 -21.07
CA LEU A 431 7.76 -23.95 -22.19
C LEU A 431 7.24 -24.97 -23.21
N LEU A 432 5.94 -24.93 -23.47
CA LEU A 432 5.26 -25.85 -24.39
C LEU A 432 4.83 -25.11 -25.65
N ASP A 433 5.19 -25.61 -26.83
CA ASP A 433 4.73 -25.09 -28.11
C ASP A 433 3.31 -25.60 -28.43
N SER A 434 2.36 -24.67 -28.58
CA SER A 434 0.98 -24.95 -28.93
C SER A 434 0.67 -24.82 -30.42
N THR A 435 1.66 -24.59 -31.28
CA THR A 435 1.48 -24.45 -32.74
C THR A 435 0.86 -25.70 -33.36
N ALA A 436 1.24 -26.89 -32.86
CA ALA A 436 0.71 -28.18 -33.29
C ALA A 436 -0.78 -28.41 -32.94
N LEU A 437 -1.38 -27.57 -32.09
CA LEU A 437 -2.78 -27.72 -31.71
C LEU A 437 -3.75 -27.25 -32.82
N PRO A 438 -4.75 -28.08 -33.18
CA PRO A 438 -5.88 -27.68 -33.99
C PRO A 438 -6.63 -26.48 -33.37
N GLN A 439 -7.21 -25.64 -34.23
CA GLN A 439 -7.93 -24.43 -33.82
C GLN A 439 -9.05 -24.73 -32.79
N GLU A 440 -9.80 -25.81 -32.99
CA GLU A 440 -10.92 -26.21 -32.12
C GLU A 440 -10.52 -26.55 -30.68
N TYR A 441 -9.26 -26.93 -30.47
CA TYR A 441 -8.74 -27.32 -29.16
C TYR A 441 -8.22 -26.16 -28.33
N ARG A 442 -7.87 -25.04 -28.98
CA ARG A 442 -7.29 -23.87 -28.30
C ARG A 442 -8.21 -23.25 -27.24
N ILE A 443 -9.53 -23.39 -27.41
CA ILE A 443 -10.53 -22.85 -26.48
C ILE A 443 -10.53 -23.55 -25.11
N TYR A 444 -10.04 -24.79 -25.04
CA TYR A 444 -9.94 -25.57 -23.79
C TYR A 444 -8.70 -25.23 -22.96
N LEU A 445 -7.69 -24.57 -23.54
CA LEU A 445 -6.42 -24.29 -22.87
C LEU A 445 -6.57 -23.54 -21.55
N PRO A 446 -7.36 -22.45 -21.44
CA PRO A 446 -7.48 -21.72 -20.18
C PRO A 446 -8.04 -22.60 -19.04
N LEU A 447 -9.07 -23.41 -19.34
CA LEU A 447 -9.67 -24.32 -18.36
C LEU A 447 -8.69 -25.42 -17.92
N MET A 448 -7.93 -25.98 -18.87
CA MET A 448 -6.94 -27.01 -18.56
C MET A 448 -5.79 -26.47 -17.70
N LEU A 449 -5.23 -25.30 -18.06
CA LEU A 449 -4.11 -24.71 -17.31
C LEU A 449 -4.53 -24.32 -15.90
N GLU A 450 -5.71 -23.74 -15.70
CA GLU A 450 -6.21 -23.44 -14.36
C GLU A 450 -6.46 -24.68 -13.49
N SER A 451 -6.76 -25.82 -14.12
CA SER A 451 -6.95 -27.09 -13.39
C SER A 451 -5.65 -27.83 -13.12
N LEU A 452 -4.53 -27.43 -13.74
CA LEU A 452 -3.29 -28.20 -13.75
C LEU A 452 -2.72 -28.49 -12.35
N PHE A 453 -2.57 -27.46 -11.51
CA PHE A 453 -2.04 -27.59 -10.14
C PHE A 453 -3.08 -28.03 -9.11
N GLU A 454 -4.36 -28.09 -9.50
CA GLU A 454 -5.47 -28.53 -8.66
C GLU A 454 -6.02 -29.90 -9.13
N SER A 455 -5.23 -30.65 -9.90
CA SER A 455 -5.58 -31.97 -10.43
C SER A 455 -4.83 -33.10 -9.72
N PRO A 456 -5.47 -34.28 -9.55
CA PRO A 456 -4.79 -35.48 -9.07
C PRO A 456 -3.63 -35.88 -9.97
N ILE A 457 -2.61 -36.51 -9.38
CA ILE A 457 -1.49 -37.10 -10.14
C ILE A 457 -1.41 -38.61 -9.95
N ARG A 458 -1.00 -39.35 -10.98
CA ARG A 458 -0.80 -40.81 -10.90
C ARG A 458 0.69 -41.12 -10.82
N LYS A 459 1.18 -41.45 -9.62
CA LYS A 459 2.59 -41.78 -9.37
C LYS A 459 2.73 -43.25 -9.01
N ASN A 460 3.60 -43.98 -9.71
CA ASN A 460 3.86 -45.41 -9.47
C ASN A 460 2.59 -46.29 -9.42
N GLY A 461 1.60 -46.00 -10.27
CA GLY A 461 0.33 -46.72 -10.32
C GLY A 461 -0.69 -46.36 -9.23
N LYS A 462 -0.33 -45.47 -8.29
CA LYS A 462 -1.25 -44.94 -7.26
C LYS A 462 -1.73 -43.55 -7.65
N LEU A 463 -3.04 -43.30 -7.48
CA LEU A 463 -3.62 -41.97 -7.63
C LEU A 463 -3.40 -41.19 -6.33
N ILE A 464 -2.74 -40.04 -6.42
CA ILE A 464 -2.57 -39.08 -5.34
C ILE A 464 -3.72 -38.05 -5.46
N PRO A 465 -4.57 -37.91 -4.43
CA PRO A 465 -5.66 -36.93 -4.41
C PRO A 465 -5.16 -35.50 -4.60
N TYR A 466 -6.04 -34.61 -5.07
CA TYR A 466 -5.66 -33.23 -5.36
C TYR A 466 -5.30 -32.44 -4.08
N GLU A 467 -5.89 -32.78 -2.93
CA GLU A 467 -5.59 -32.15 -1.65
C GLU A 467 -4.12 -32.39 -1.26
N ASP A 468 -3.66 -33.63 -1.39
CA ASP A 468 -2.28 -34.02 -1.11
C ASP A 468 -1.31 -33.36 -2.10
N VAL A 469 -1.71 -33.21 -3.37
CA VAL A 469 -0.92 -32.49 -4.40
C VAL A 469 -0.75 -31.03 -4.02
N ILE A 470 -1.84 -30.34 -3.66
CA ILE A 470 -1.81 -28.92 -3.27
C ILE A 470 -0.98 -28.74 -2.00
N GLU A 471 -1.16 -29.60 -0.99
CA GLU A 471 -0.40 -29.52 0.26
C GLU A 471 1.11 -29.69 0.01
N GLN A 472 1.50 -30.73 -0.74
CA GLN A 472 2.91 -31.00 -1.01
C GLN A 472 3.54 -29.94 -1.91
N LEU A 473 2.84 -29.45 -2.95
CA LEU A 473 3.32 -28.34 -3.78
C LEU A 473 3.58 -27.08 -2.94
N ASN A 474 2.67 -26.71 -2.05
CA ASN A 474 2.85 -25.55 -1.16
C ASN A 474 4.00 -25.74 -0.16
N ASN A 475 4.30 -26.98 0.25
CA ASN A 475 5.42 -27.27 1.16
C ASN A 475 6.78 -27.28 0.43
N ASP A 476 6.81 -27.75 -0.82
CA ASP A 476 8.05 -27.93 -1.58
C ASP A 476 8.41 -26.75 -2.48
N THR A 477 7.45 -25.87 -2.81
CA THR A 477 7.66 -24.72 -3.71
C THR A 477 7.39 -23.39 -3.00
N VAL A 478 8.04 -22.34 -3.50
CA VAL A 478 7.83 -20.94 -3.09
C VAL A 478 6.68 -20.31 -3.88
N SER A 479 6.61 -20.62 -5.17
CA SER A 479 5.48 -20.24 -6.03
C SER A 479 5.38 -21.17 -7.23
N PHE A 480 4.18 -21.26 -7.81
CA PHE A 480 3.92 -22.00 -9.03
C PHE A 480 2.82 -21.30 -9.83
N SER A 481 2.87 -21.42 -11.16
CA SER A 481 1.85 -20.84 -12.03
C SER A 481 1.89 -21.45 -13.42
N SER A 482 0.76 -21.43 -14.12
CA SER A 482 0.67 -21.74 -15.55
C SER A 482 0.07 -20.57 -16.29
N SER A 483 0.58 -20.26 -17.48
CA SER A 483 0.09 -19.14 -18.28
C SER A 483 0.17 -19.42 -19.78
N ILE A 484 -0.69 -18.73 -20.53
CA ILE A 484 -0.56 -18.64 -21.99
C ILE A 484 0.29 -17.40 -22.31
N GLY A 485 1.36 -17.60 -23.07
CA GLY A 485 2.42 -16.63 -23.30
C GLY A 485 3.38 -16.52 -22.11
N LEU A 486 4.50 -15.84 -22.34
CA LEU A 486 5.53 -15.62 -21.33
C LEU A 486 5.11 -14.54 -20.33
N GLY A 487 5.26 -14.81 -19.03
CA GLY A 487 5.06 -13.80 -17.97
C GLY A 487 3.62 -13.31 -17.77
N SER A 488 2.61 -13.94 -18.38
CA SER A 488 1.21 -13.55 -18.15
C SER A 488 0.69 -14.07 -16.82
N LYS A 489 -0.15 -13.26 -16.15
CA LYS A 489 -0.76 -13.59 -14.86
C LYS A 489 -2.30 -13.51 -14.80
N PRO A 490 -3.01 -12.72 -15.64
CA PRO A 490 -4.47 -12.74 -15.61
C PRO A 490 -5.03 -13.90 -16.43
N LEU A 491 -6.02 -14.60 -15.86
CA LEU A 491 -6.74 -15.74 -16.44
C LEU A 491 -7.10 -15.57 -17.92
N PHE A 492 -7.73 -14.45 -18.29
CA PHE A 492 -8.22 -14.19 -19.65
C PHE A 492 -7.26 -13.36 -20.51
N LYS A 493 -5.98 -13.27 -20.11
CA LYS A 493 -4.96 -12.49 -20.81
C LYS A 493 -3.78 -13.39 -21.19
N CYS A 494 -3.39 -13.33 -22.46
CA CYS A 494 -2.13 -13.90 -22.91
C CYS A 494 -0.98 -12.90 -22.74
N GLY A 495 0.20 -13.43 -22.42
CA GLY A 495 1.48 -12.73 -22.49
C GLY A 495 2.00 -12.70 -23.92
N PRO A 496 3.17 -12.09 -24.16
CA PRO A 496 3.85 -12.18 -25.45
C PRO A 496 4.11 -13.63 -25.84
N TYR A 497 4.14 -13.88 -27.15
CA TYR A 497 4.32 -15.20 -27.76
C TYR A 497 3.20 -16.14 -27.31
N SER A 498 1.97 -15.77 -27.64
CA SER A 498 0.76 -16.42 -27.16
C SER A 498 0.64 -17.89 -27.54
N HIS A 499 1.37 -18.37 -28.55
CA HIS A 499 1.46 -19.80 -28.91
C HIS A 499 2.40 -20.61 -28.01
N THR A 500 3.13 -19.98 -27.10
CA THR A 500 3.89 -20.66 -26.04
C THR A 500 3.06 -20.76 -24.76
N ILE A 501 3.00 -21.93 -24.14
CA ILE A 501 2.44 -22.13 -22.80
C ILE A 501 3.61 -22.22 -21.82
N SER A 502 3.48 -21.57 -20.66
CA SER A 502 4.51 -21.57 -19.62
C SER A 502 3.97 -22.21 -18.36
N VAL A 503 4.62 -23.28 -17.90
CA VAL A 503 4.40 -23.89 -16.58
C VAL A 503 5.63 -23.58 -15.72
N MET A 504 5.45 -22.80 -14.65
CA MET A 504 6.52 -22.27 -13.83
C MET A 504 6.44 -22.82 -12.40
N LEU A 505 7.59 -23.24 -11.88
CA LEU A 505 7.82 -23.53 -10.46
C LEU A 505 8.99 -22.68 -9.95
N GLN A 506 8.87 -22.18 -8.73
CA GLN A 506 9.95 -21.53 -8.00
C GLN A 506 10.23 -22.34 -6.74
N VAL A 507 11.48 -22.74 -6.54
CA VAL A 507 11.90 -23.56 -5.39
C VAL A 507 13.15 -22.99 -4.72
N GLU A 508 13.35 -23.35 -3.45
CA GLU A 508 14.64 -23.18 -2.77
C GLU A 508 15.71 -24.05 -3.44
N ILE A 509 16.97 -23.59 -3.45
CA ILE A 509 18.08 -24.33 -4.09
C ILE A 509 18.18 -25.78 -3.58
N ALA A 510 18.00 -25.99 -2.27
CA ALA A 510 18.06 -27.32 -1.66
C ALA A 510 16.96 -28.29 -2.16
N LYS A 511 15.89 -27.76 -2.76
CA LYS A 511 14.76 -28.53 -3.30
C LYS A 511 14.80 -28.60 -4.84
N TYR A 512 15.95 -28.33 -5.47
CA TYR A 512 16.12 -28.38 -6.92
C TYR A 512 15.59 -29.69 -7.55
N GLU A 513 16.08 -30.84 -7.07
CA GLU A 513 15.70 -32.14 -7.60
C GLU A 513 14.18 -32.38 -7.48
N LYS A 514 13.61 -32.09 -6.30
CA LYS A 514 12.16 -32.13 -6.08
C LYS A 514 11.38 -31.22 -7.03
N GLY A 515 11.90 -30.03 -7.34
CA GLY A 515 11.26 -29.12 -8.28
C GLY A 515 11.19 -29.71 -9.70
N ILE A 516 12.25 -30.36 -10.15
CA ILE A 516 12.28 -31.07 -11.44
C ILE A 516 11.33 -32.28 -11.43
N GLU A 517 11.29 -33.03 -10.33
CA GLU A 517 10.31 -34.13 -10.16
C GLU A 517 8.87 -33.62 -10.22
N TRP A 518 8.56 -32.51 -9.55
CA TRP A 518 7.23 -31.88 -9.59
C TRP A 518 6.87 -31.42 -10.99
N LEU A 519 7.80 -30.76 -11.69
CA LEU A 519 7.57 -30.33 -13.08
C LEU A 519 7.28 -31.53 -13.98
N ARG A 520 8.01 -32.64 -13.82
CA ARG A 520 7.73 -33.90 -14.51
C ARG A 520 6.36 -34.47 -14.15
N ASP A 521 6.04 -34.55 -12.86
CA ASP A 521 4.78 -35.11 -12.37
C ASP A 521 3.58 -34.30 -12.88
N ILE A 522 3.69 -32.97 -12.90
CA ILE A 522 2.66 -32.07 -13.44
C ILE A 522 2.47 -32.26 -14.94
N LEU A 523 3.56 -32.40 -15.71
CA LEU A 523 3.45 -32.56 -17.17
C LEU A 523 2.98 -33.96 -17.58
N TYR A 524 3.49 -35.03 -16.96
CA TYR A 524 3.29 -36.38 -17.47
C TYR A 524 2.35 -37.25 -16.63
N ASN A 525 2.14 -36.91 -15.35
CA ASN A 525 1.37 -37.73 -14.43
C ASN A 525 0.04 -37.10 -14.01
N THR A 526 -0.29 -35.88 -14.45
CA THR A 526 -1.58 -35.23 -14.19
C THR A 526 -2.75 -36.01 -14.79
N VAL A 527 -3.79 -36.21 -13.99
CA VAL A 527 -5.05 -36.84 -14.40
C VAL A 527 -6.18 -35.84 -14.25
N PHE A 528 -6.70 -35.35 -15.38
CA PHE A 528 -7.89 -34.49 -15.37
C PHE A 528 -9.11 -35.28 -14.90
N SER A 529 -9.96 -34.65 -14.10
CA SER A 529 -11.21 -35.26 -13.61
C SER A 529 -12.39 -34.32 -13.83
N VAL A 530 -13.56 -34.91 -14.09
CA VAL A 530 -14.80 -34.16 -14.36
C VAL A 530 -15.15 -33.24 -13.19
N ASP A 531 -15.01 -33.70 -11.95
CA ASP A 531 -15.37 -32.92 -10.77
C ASP A 531 -14.47 -31.68 -10.59
N ARG A 532 -13.16 -31.81 -10.85
CA ARG A 532 -12.23 -30.67 -10.82
C ARG A 532 -12.52 -29.69 -11.95
N LEU A 533 -12.75 -30.19 -13.18
CA LEU A 533 -13.10 -29.33 -14.31
C LEU A 533 -14.42 -28.57 -14.07
N LYS A 534 -15.42 -29.18 -13.41
CA LYS A 534 -16.66 -28.50 -13.00
C LYS A 534 -16.39 -27.34 -12.03
N ILE A 535 -15.62 -27.59 -10.98
CA ILE A 535 -15.30 -26.60 -9.95
C ILE A 535 -14.52 -25.44 -10.56
N ILE A 536 -13.49 -25.73 -11.37
CA ILE A 536 -12.67 -24.70 -12.03
C ILE A 536 -13.51 -23.93 -13.06
N SER A 537 -14.35 -24.59 -13.85
CA SER A 537 -15.27 -23.91 -14.78
C SER A 537 -16.19 -22.92 -14.05
N ALA A 538 -16.77 -23.32 -12.91
CA ALA A 538 -17.58 -22.42 -12.07
C ALA A 538 -16.77 -21.24 -11.51
N LYS A 539 -15.54 -21.49 -11.02
CA LYS A 539 -14.60 -20.46 -10.54
C LYS A 539 -14.27 -19.45 -11.64
N MET A 540 -13.96 -19.94 -12.84
CA MET A 540 -13.67 -19.11 -14.02
C MET A 540 -14.90 -18.29 -14.44
N ASN A 541 -16.10 -18.87 -14.46
CA ASN A 541 -17.36 -18.15 -14.76
C ASN A 541 -17.61 -16.99 -13.78
N ASN A 542 -17.36 -17.18 -12.48
CA ASN A 542 -17.45 -16.10 -11.51
C ASN A 542 -16.42 -14.99 -11.77
N ALA A 543 -15.19 -15.35 -12.16
CA ALA A 543 -14.16 -14.40 -12.53
C ALA A 543 -14.53 -13.59 -13.78
N VAL A 544 -15.23 -14.20 -14.76
CA VAL A 544 -15.78 -13.49 -15.93
C VAL A 544 -16.75 -12.38 -15.50
N ALA A 545 -17.66 -12.67 -14.56
CA ALA A 545 -18.63 -11.68 -14.08
C ALA A 545 -17.93 -10.47 -13.43
N GLN A 546 -16.87 -10.71 -12.67
CA GLN A 546 -16.07 -9.64 -12.07
C GLN A 546 -15.30 -8.84 -13.12
N ALA A 547 -14.65 -9.51 -14.07
CA ALA A 547 -13.89 -8.86 -15.13
C ALA A 547 -14.77 -8.05 -16.09
N LYS A 548 -16.03 -8.44 -16.30
CA LYS A 548 -17.04 -7.64 -17.03
C LYS A 548 -17.37 -6.31 -16.38
N ARG A 549 -17.03 -6.09 -15.10
CA ARG A 549 -17.18 -4.78 -14.44
C ARG A 549 -16.01 -3.83 -14.73
N SER A 550 -14.95 -4.29 -15.40
CA SER A 550 -13.83 -3.45 -15.79
C SER A 550 -13.95 -3.03 -17.25
N GLY A 551 -14.41 -1.80 -17.49
CA GLY A 551 -14.54 -1.28 -18.86
C GLY A 551 -13.21 -1.18 -19.59
N ARG A 552 -12.11 -0.91 -18.87
CA ARG A 552 -10.73 -0.94 -19.39
C ARG A 552 -10.36 -2.32 -19.93
N ASP A 553 -10.68 -3.38 -19.20
CA ASP A 553 -10.35 -4.74 -19.63
C ASP A 553 -11.26 -5.17 -20.78
N ILE A 554 -12.56 -4.87 -20.72
CA ILE A 554 -13.51 -5.21 -21.80
C ILE A 554 -13.14 -4.55 -23.13
N VAL A 555 -12.77 -3.27 -23.15
CA VAL A 555 -12.35 -2.60 -24.39
C VAL A 555 -11.05 -3.20 -24.94
N ALA A 556 -10.09 -3.56 -24.07
CA ALA A 556 -8.85 -4.20 -24.47
C ALA A 556 -9.07 -5.63 -25.02
N TYR A 557 -9.95 -6.43 -24.41
CA TYR A 557 -10.29 -7.76 -24.89
C TYR A 557 -11.05 -7.72 -26.21
N THR A 558 -11.96 -6.77 -26.35
CA THR A 558 -12.71 -6.57 -27.61
C THR A 558 -11.75 -6.21 -28.73
N MET A 559 -10.82 -5.29 -28.48
CA MET A 559 -9.78 -4.91 -29.46
C MET A 559 -8.97 -6.14 -29.91
N ARG A 560 -8.55 -6.99 -28.97
CA ARG A 560 -7.86 -8.25 -29.29
C ARG A 560 -8.72 -9.21 -30.10
N GLY A 561 -9.99 -9.38 -29.75
CA GLY A 561 -10.94 -10.23 -30.51
C GLY A 561 -11.19 -9.73 -31.93
N LEU A 562 -11.13 -8.41 -32.15
CA LEU A 562 -11.23 -7.81 -33.48
C LEU A 562 -9.95 -8.05 -34.29
N ARG A 563 -8.77 -7.89 -33.69
CA ARG A 563 -7.48 -7.89 -34.40
C ARG A 563 -6.81 -9.25 -34.58
N PHE A 564 -7.03 -10.23 -33.70
CA PHE A 564 -6.35 -11.54 -33.78
C PHE A 564 -7.17 -12.60 -34.52
N VAL A 565 -6.50 -13.47 -35.28
CA VAL A 565 -7.12 -14.60 -36.00
C VAL A 565 -7.71 -15.63 -35.02
N LYS A 566 -8.72 -16.40 -35.46
CA LYS A 566 -9.37 -17.43 -34.62
C LYS A 566 -8.43 -18.57 -34.18
N ASN A 567 -7.37 -18.83 -34.95
CA ASN A 567 -6.34 -19.81 -34.60
C ASN A 567 -5.27 -19.27 -33.62
N SER A 568 -5.47 -18.09 -33.05
CA SER A 568 -4.59 -17.55 -32.00
C SER A 568 -5.07 -17.92 -30.61
N ASN A 569 -4.14 -18.12 -29.67
CA ASN A 569 -4.53 -18.28 -28.27
C ASN A 569 -5.07 -16.98 -27.68
N VAL A 570 -4.67 -15.81 -28.21
CA VAL A 570 -5.19 -14.49 -27.79
C VAL A 570 -6.70 -14.38 -28.02
N TYR A 571 -7.18 -14.82 -29.19
CA TYR A 571 -8.61 -14.83 -29.50
C TYR A 571 -9.38 -15.80 -28.59
N ASN A 572 -8.87 -17.03 -28.47
CA ASN A 572 -9.55 -18.10 -27.72
C ASN A 572 -9.56 -17.86 -26.21
N ASN A 573 -8.55 -17.19 -25.63
CA ASN A 573 -8.50 -16.84 -24.22
C ASN A 573 -9.32 -15.58 -23.87
N GLY A 574 -9.88 -14.88 -24.88
CA GLY A 574 -10.64 -13.66 -24.66
C GLY A 574 -11.90 -13.88 -23.82
N ILE A 575 -12.16 -12.98 -22.88
CA ILE A 575 -13.26 -13.09 -21.91
C ILE A 575 -14.64 -13.33 -22.54
N LEU A 576 -14.94 -12.70 -23.68
CA LEU A 576 -16.25 -12.83 -24.34
C LEU A 576 -16.43 -14.23 -24.95
N VAL A 577 -15.36 -14.77 -25.51
CA VAL A 577 -15.32 -16.13 -26.09
C VAL A 577 -15.40 -17.15 -24.96
N GLN A 578 -14.56 -16.99 -23.93
CA GLN A 578 -14.53 -17.87 -22.76
C GLN A 578 -15.84 -17.85 -21.97
N ASN A 579 -16.52 -16.72 -21.85
CA ASN A 579 -17.83 -16.64 -21.18
C ASN A 579 -18.86 -17.59 -21.81
N LYS A 580 -18.94 -17.59 -23.15
CA LYS A 580 -19.87 -18.47 -23.87
C LYS A 580 -19.45 -19.93 -23.73
N PHE A 581 -18.17 -20.21 -23.97
CA PHE A 581 -17.60 -21.54 -23.87
C PHE A 581 -17.75 -22.18 -22.48
N LEU A 582 -17.42 -21.44 -21.41
CA LEU A 582 -17.51 -21.95 -20.03
C LEU A 582 -18.97 -22.18 -19.60
N SER A 583 -19.92 -21.40 -20.11
CA SER A 583 -21.35 -21.62 -19.85
C SER A 583 -21.81 -22.93 -20.49
N GLU A 584 -21.55 -23.11 -21.78
CA GLU A 584 -21.88 -24.34 -22.53
C GLU A 584 -21.15 -25.57 -21.96
N THR A 585 -19.87 -25.42 -21.64
CA THR A 585 -19.05 -26.50 -21.06
C THR A 585 -19.53 -26.89 -19.67
N SER A 586 -20.02 -25.95 -18.86
CA SER A 586 -20.57 -26.27 -17.54
C SER A 586 -21.83 -27.14 -17.65
N GLU A 587 -22.69 -26.89 -18.64
CA GLU A 587 -23.85 -27.73 -18.94
C GLU A 587 -23.43 -29.12 -19.42
N ILE A 588 -22.45 -29.19 -20.33
CA ILE A 588 -21.92 -30.46 -20.85
C ILE A 588 -21.29 -31.28 -19.72
N LEU A 589 -20.49 -30.66 -18.86
CA LEU A 589 -19.85 -31.31 -17.71
C LEU A 589 -20.90 -31.84 -16.72
N ALA A 590 -22.06 -31.19 -16.59
CA ALA A 590 -23.16 -31.67 -15.76
C ALA A 590 -23.93 -32.87 -16.37
N SER A 591 -23.68 -33.19 -17.64
CA SER A 591 -24.36 -34.26 -18.39
C SER A 591 -23.49 -35.53 -18.55
N GLU A 592 -24.08 -36.57 -19.14
CA GLU A 592 -23.37 -37.81 -19.51
C GLU A 592 -22.26 -37.57 -20.56
N LYS A 593 -22.31 -36.46 -21.29
CA LYS A 593 -21.28 -36.06 -22.28
C LYS A 593 -20.01 -35.47 -21.65
N SER A 594 -19.93 -35.41 -20.32
CA SER A 594 -18.74 -34.95 -19.60
C SER A 594 -17.47 -35.76 -19.92
N VAL A 595 -17.63 -37.03 -20.31
CA VAL A 595 -16.52 -37.89 -20.74
C VAL A 595 -15.86 -37.37 -22.03
N ASP A 596 -16.64 -36.81 -22.96
CA ASP A 596 -16.10 -36.29 -24.23
C ASP A 596 -15.16 -35.09 -24.00
N VAL A 597 -15.49 -34.25 -23.01
CA VAL A 597 -14.65 -33.12 -22.59
C VAL A 597 -13.33 -33.62 -22.02
N LEU A 598 -13.38 -34.65 -21.18
CA LEU A 598 -12.18 -35.25 -20.57
C LEU A 598 -11.27 -35.87 -21.64
N VAL A 599 -11.83 -36.65 -22.57
CA VAL A 599 -11.08 -37.24 -23.69
C VAL A 599 -10.44 -36.14 -24.56
N THR A 600 -11.15 -35.02 -24.75
CA THR A 600 -10.61 -33.87 -25.48
C THR A 600 -9.44 -33.25 -24.73
N CYS A 601 -9.57 -32.98 -23.42
CA CYS A 601 -8.48 -32.46 -22.60
C CYS A 601 -7.26 -33.38 -22.61
N GLU A 602 -7.44 -34.69 -22.50
CA GLU A 602 -6.33 -35.66 -22.55
C GLU A 602 -5.60 -35.64 -23.89
N LYS A 603 -6.33 -35.59 -25.02
CA LYS A 603 -5.74 -35.47 -26.36
C LYS A 603 -4.93 -34.18 -26.52
N ILE A 604 -5.47 -33.06 -26.04
CA ILE A 604 -4.78 -31.77 -26.08
C ILE A 604 -3.49 -31.83 -25.28
N TRP A 605 -3.56 -32.37 -24.07
CA TRP A 605 -2.40 -32.47 -23.19
C TRP A 605 -1.32 -33.36 -23.78
N GLN A 606 -1.68 -34.51 -24.36
CA GLN A 606 -0.75 -35.42 -25.06
C GLN A 606 -0.01 -34.73 -26.22
N ILE A 607 -0.66 -33.83 -26.96
CA ILE A 607 0.00 -33.06 -28.03
C ILE A 607 0.99 -32.05 -27.44
N LEU A 608 0.62 -31.36 -26.36
CA LEU A 608 1.45 -30.31 -25.74
C LEU A 608 2.69 -30.85 -25.04
N VAL A 609 2.59 -32.00 -24.37
CA VAL A 609 3.70 -32.60 -23.60
C VAL A 609 4.57 -33.55 -24.43
N ASP A 610 4.31 -33.68 -25.73
CA ASP A 610 5.19 -34.36 -26.68
C ASP A 610 6.59 -33.72 -26.60
N PRO A 611 7.66 -34.49 -26.36
CA PRO A 611 9.03 -33.96 -26.19
C PRO A 611 9.48 -32.99 -27.29
N LYS A 612 8.95 -33.10 -28.51
CA LYS A 612 9.29 -32.17 -29.60
C LYS A 612 8.80 -30.74 -29.36
N ASN A 613 7.79 -30.58 -28.50
CA ASN A 613 7.13 -29.32 -28.17
C ASN A 613 7.56 -28.78 -26.79
N VAL A 614 8.38 -29.52 -26.02
CA VAL A 614 8.76 -29.15 -24.64
C VAL A 614 10.18 -28.63 -24.59
N VAL A 615 10.36 -27.47 -23.95
CA VAL A 615 11.65 -26.87 -23.67
C VAL A 615 11.72 -26.46 -22.21
N LEU A 616 12.84 -26.75 -21.55
CA LEU A 616 13.09 -26.32 -20.18
C LEU A 616 13.91 -25.03 -20.15
N HIS A 617 13.52 -24.09 -19.29
CA HIS A 617 14.29 -22.88 -19.00
C HIS A 617 14.42 -22.74 -17.49
N LEU A 618 15.65 -22.88 -17.01
CA LEU A 618 16.02 -22.80 -15.61
C LEU A 618 16.78 -21.50 -15.35
N ILE A 619 16.53 -20.86 -14.21
CA ILE A 619 17.20 -19.62 -13.81
C ILE A 619 17.58 -19.76 -12.33
N GLY A 620 18.85 -19.66 -11.98
CA GLY A 620 19.29 -19.80 -10.59
C GLY A 620 20.80 -19.83 -10.40
N ASN A 621 21.25 -20.01 -9.16
CA ASN A 621 22.66 -20.06 -8.85
C ASN A 621 23.24 -21.47 -9.06
N LEU A 622 23.83 -21.70 -10.24
CA LEU A 622 24.46 -22.97 -10.60
C LEU A 622 25.53 -23.42 -9.61
N ASP A 623 26.28 -22.51 -8.99
CA ASP A 623 27.38 -22.84 -8.06
C ASP A 623 26.89 -23.55 -6.78
N CYS A 624 25.61 -23.38 -6.45
CA CYS A 624 25.00 -23.94 -5.26
C CYS A 624 24.17 -25.21 -5.54
N ILE A 625 24.14 -25.69 -6.78
CA ILE A 625 23.43 -26.91 -7.16
C ILE A 625 24.44 -28.06 -7.26
N PRO A 626 24.37 -29.09 -6.39
CA PRO A 626 25.34 -30.18 -6.39
C PRO A 626 25.38 -30.98 -7.70
N ASP A 627 24.21 -31.27 -8.27
CA ASP A 627 24.07 -31.93 -9.56
C ASP A 627 22.93 -31.31 -10.36
N ALA A 628 23.30 -30.46 -11.31
CA ALA A 628 22.35 -29.75 -12.16
C ALA A 628 21.90 -30.56 -13.39
N VAL A 629 22.52 -31.69 -13.70
CA VAL A 629 22.27 -32.41 -14.97
C VAL A 629 21.52 -33.72 -14.74
N GLU A 630 21.86 -34.52 -13.72
CA GLU A 630 21.21 -35.83 -13.50
C GLU A 630 19.67 -35.75 -13.39
N PRO A 631 19.07 -34.82 -12.62
CA PRO A 631 17.61 -34.68 -12.57
C PRO A 631 16.99 -34.36 -13.94
N LEU A 632 17.73 -33.67 -14.82
CA LEU A 632 17.28 -33.30 -16.17
C LEU A 632 17.45 -34.42 -17.19
N LYS A 633 18.33 -35.40 -16.94
CA LYS A 633 18.44 -36.62 -17.78
C LYS A 633 17.22 -37.50 -17.62
N THR A 634 16.67 -37.57 -16.40
CA THR A 634 15.55 -38.42 -16.02
C THR A 634 14.20 -37.68 -16.01
N PHE A 635 14.15 -36.51 -16.64
CA PHE A 635 12.96 -35.68 -16.71
C PHE A 635 11.84 -36.33 -17.53
N LEU A 636 12.16 -36.96 -18.67
CA LEU A 636 11.15 -37.67 -19.45
C LEU A 636 10.79 -39.02 -18.80
N PRO A 637 9.52 -39.45 -18.86
CA PRO A 637 9.12 -40.81 -18.51
C PRO A 637 9.90 -41.87 -19.32
N SER A 638 10.14 -43.06 -18.72
CA SER A 638 10.96 -44.13 -19.34
C SER A 638 10.42 -44.65 -20.68
N ASN A 639 9.14 -44.41 -20.98
CA ASN A 639 8.45 -44.83 -22.20
C ASN A 639 8.50 -43.76 -23.31
N VAL A 640 9.15 -42.62 -23.09
CA VAL A 640 9.19 -41.48 -24.02
C VAL A 640 10.63 -41.24 -24.48
N ALA A 641 10.86 -41.20 -25.79
CA ALA A 641 12.20 -40.98 -26.35
C ALA A 641 12.65 -39.52 -26.18
N PRO A 642 13.94 -39.27 -25.88
CA PRO A 642 14.48 -37.91 -25.75
C PRO A 642 14.52 -37.20 -27.10
N ILE A 643 14.07 -35.94 -27.14
CA ILE A 643 14.10 -35.06 -28.31
C ILE A 643 14.51 -33.66 -27.84
N GLN A 644 15.54 -33.10 -28.47
CA GLN A 644 16.12 -31.79 -28.12
C GLN A 644 15.82 -30.73 -29.19
N ASN A 645 14.54 -30.43 -29.41
CA ASN A 645 14.14 -29.38 -30.33
C ASN A 645 14.17 -28.01 -29.66
N LYS A 646 14.62 -26.98 -30.39
CA LYS A 646 14.48 -25.59 -29.94
C LYS A 646 13.00 -25.22 -29.92
N LEU A 647 12.65 -24.34 -28.98
CA LEU A 647 11.30 -23.78 -28.90
C LEU A 647 11.00 -23.04 -30.21
N HIS A 648 9.93 -23.44 -30.88
CA HIS A 648 9.38 -22.65 -31.96
C HIS A 648 8.59 -21.49 -31.34
N VAL A 649 8.96 -20.26 -31.72
CA VAL A 649 8.38 -19.04 -31.16
C VAL A 649 7.69 -18.31 -32.30
N THR A 650 6.36 -18.27 -32.27
CA THR A 650 5.55 -17.50 -33.21
C THR A 650 5.32 -16.09 -32.66
N PRO A 651 5.81 -15.03 -33.32
CA PRO A 651 5.51 -13.66 -32.93
C PRO A 651 4.01 -13.39 -33.00
N ASP A 652 3.45 -12.71 -31.99
CA ASP A 652 2.01 -12.41 -31.94
C ASP A 652 1.53 -11.54 -33.12
N LEU A 653 2.44 -10.78 -33.75
CA LEU A 653 2.16 -10.00 -34.96
C LEU A 653 1.70 -10.88 -36.13
N GLU A 654 2.27 -12.07 -36.28
CA GLU A 654 1.89 -13.03 -37.34
C GLU A 654 0.47 -13.60 -37.13
N LEU A 655 -0.09 -13.43 -35.92
CA LEU A 655 -1.42 -13.89 -35.54
C LEU A 655 -2.48 -12.79 -35.67
N LEU A 656 -2.14 -11.62 -36.20
CA LEU A 656 -3.08 -10.55 -36.51
C LEU A 656 -3.80 -10.85 -37.84
N LYS A 657 -5.09 -10.50 -37.92
CA LYS A 657 -5.87 -10.56 -39.16
C LYS A 657 -5.29 -9.60 -40.19
N SER A 658 -5.19 -10.03 -41.44
CA SER A 658 -4.85 -9.15 -42.56
C SER A 658 -5.91 -8.06 -42.76
N ALA A 659 -5.57 -6.97 -43.45
CA ALA A 659 -6.52 -5.89 -43.74
C ALA A 659 -7.74 -6.37 -44.56
N GLU A 660 -7.59 -7.45 -45.33
CA GLU A 660 -8.67 -8.05 -46.14
C GLU A 660 -9.62 -8.93 -45.30
N GLU A 661 -9.13 -9.51 -44.20
CA GLU A 661 -9.90 -10.32 -43.25
C GLU A 661 -10.59 -9.49 -42.14
N GLN A 662 -10.51 -8.16 -42.21
CA GLN A 662 -11.07 -7.22 -41.23
C GLN A 662 -12.38 -6.57 -41.71
N PRO A 663 -13.55 -7.17 -41.49
CA PRO A 663 -14.83 -6.58 -41.89
C PRO A 663 -15.28 -5.40 -41.00
N LEU A 664 -14.63 -5.16 -39.85
CA LEU A 664 -15.03 -4.17 -38.85
C LEU A 664 -13.83 -3.33 -38.40
N ASN A 665 -13.92 -2.01 -38.63
CA ASN A 665 -12.89 -1.03 -38.22
C ASN A 665 -13.02 -0.57 -36.76
N GLY A 666 -14.05 -1.03 -36.04
CA GLY A 666 -14.31 -0.67 -34.66
C GLY A 666 -15.60 -1.30 -34.13
N CYS A 667 -15.81 -1.21 -32.81
CA CYS A 667 -17.00 -1.70 -32.13
C CYS A 667 -17.32 -0.79 -30.93
N VAL A 668 -18.62 -0.58 -30.67
CA VAL A 668 -19.12 0.10 -29.47
C VAL A 668 -19.86 -0.94 -28.63
N ILE A 669 -19.52 -1.03 -27.34
CA ILE A 669 -20.13 -1.97 -26.41
C ILE A 669 -20.80 -1.19 -25.29
N GLY A 670 -22.10 -1.41 -25.12
CA GLY A 670 -22.85 -0.89 -23.99
C GLY A 670 -22.54 -1.69 -22.71
N MET A 671 -22.19 -0.99 -21.63
CA MET A 671 -21.93 -1.59 -20.33
C MET A 671 -22.89 -1.01 -19.30
N GLY A 672 -23.91 -1.77 -18.89
CA GLY A 672 -24.91 -1.31 -17.93
C GLY A 672 -24.46 -1.25 -16.47
N CYS A 673 -23.19 -1.54 -16.18
CA CYS A 673 -22.62 -1.55 -14.82
C CYS A 673 -21.63 -0.42 -14.57
N LEU A 674 -21.42 0.49 -15.52
CA LEU A 674 -20.44 1.57 -15.44
C LEU A 674 -21.01 2.89 -15.97
N GLU A 675 -20.73 3.97 -15.26
CA GLU A 675 -21.07 5.35 -15.68
C GLU A 675 -19.99 5.96 -16.59
N SER A 676 -18.79 5.35 -16.62
CA SER A 676 -17.64 5.83 -17.40
C SER A 676 -17.56 5.18 -18.79
N SER A 677 -16.96 5.92 -19.74
CA SER A 677 -16.66 5.44 -21.09
C SER A 677 -15.17 5.14 -21.27
N PHE A 678 -14.86 4.03 -21.94
CA PHE A 678 -13.49 3.56 -22.18
C PHE A 678 -13.22 3.50 -23.68
N PHE A 679 -12.03 3.93 -24.09
CA PHE A 679 -11.64 4.00 -25.50
C PHE A 679 -10.28 3.34 -25.70
N HIS A 680 -10.14 2.56 -26.76
CA HIS A 680 -8.91 1.90 -27.14
C HIS A 680 -8.73 2.04 -28.65
N GLN A 681 -7.58 2.55 -29.07
CA GLN A 681 -7.20 2.65 -30.48
C GLN A 681 -5.83 2.03 -30.68
N THR A 682 -5.68 1.30 -31.77
CA THR A 682 -4.42 0.69 -32.18
C THR A 682 -4.05 1.17 -33.58
N VAL A 683 -2.77 1.33 -33.85
CA VAL A 683 -2.22 1.64 -35.17
C VAL A 683 -1.12 0.64 -35.48
N ASP A 684 -0.94 0.30 -36.75
CA ASP A 684 0.17 -0.55 -37.17
C ASP A 684 1.49 0.19 -36.89
N SER A 685 2.48 -0.53 -36.37
CA SER A 685 3.73 0.04 -35.88
C SER A 685 4.88 -0.92 -36.15
N ILE A 686 6.05 -0.60 -35.60
CA ILE A 686 7.28 -1.36 -35.71
C ILE A 686 7.05 -2.83 -35.33
N SER A 687 7.55 -3.73 -36.17
CA SER A 687 7.33 -5.18 -36.08
C SER A 687 8.49 -5.96 -35.47
N SER A 688 9.64 -5.31 -35.23
CA SER A 688 10.86 -5.95 -34.73
C SER A 688 11.48 -5.18 -33.57
N TYR A 689 12.07 -5.90 -32.62
CA TYR A 689 12.88 -5.32 -31.55
C TYR A 689 14.22 -4.75 -32.04
N ASP A 690 14.66 -5.18 -33.23
CA ASP A 690 15.93 -4.74 -33.85
C ASP A 690 15.74 -3.51 -34.76
N ASP A 691 14.53 -2.95 -34.82
CA ASP A 691 14.25 -1.78 -35.64
C ASP A 691 14.96 -0.54 -35.07
N PRO A 692 15.71 0.22 -35.88
CA PRO A 692 16.45 1.39 -35.41
C PRO A 692 15.56 2.49 -34.81
N ASP A 693 14.27 2.54 -35.18
CA ASP A 693 13.34 3.55 -34.69
C ASP A 693 12.63 3.13 -33.39
N LEU A 694 12.77 1.88 -32.93
CA LEU A 694 12.10 1.40 -31.72
C LEU A 694 12.50 2.20 -30.46
N PRO A 695 13.79 2.50 -30.19
CA PRO A 695 14.16 3.31 -29.03
C PRO A 695 13.54 4.71 -29.06
N ALA A 696 13.49 5.33 -30.25
CA ALA A 696 12.87 6.64 -30.43
C ALA A 696 11.35 6.59 -30.22
N LEU A 697 10.69 5.54 -30.72
CA LEU A 697 9.26 5.31 -30.50
C LEU A 697 8.96 5.04 -29.02
N MET A 698 9.75 4.22 -28.33
CA MET A 698 9.58 3.97 -26.89
C MET A 698 9.71 5.25 -26.08
N LEU A 699 10.71 6.08 -26.38
CA LEU A 699 10.88 7.39 -25.76
C LEU A 699 9.69 8.32 -26.05
N TYR A 700 9.21 8.35 -27.30
CA TYR A 700 8.06 9.14 -27.69
C TYR A 700 6.76 8.69 -27.00
N LEU A 701 6.51 7.38 -26.91
CA LEU A 701 5.36 6.83 -26.18
C LEU A 701 5.47 7.15 -24.69
N GLN A 702 6.67 7.04 -24.11
CA GLN A 702 6.88 7.39 -22.72
C GLN A 702 6.63 8.88 -22.47
N TYR A 703 7.10 9.73 -23.38
CA TYR A 703 6.82 11.17 -23.40
C TYR A 703 5.32 11.47 -23.48
N LEU A 704 4.54 10.71 -24.27
CA LEU A 704 3.08 10.88 -24.36
C LEU A 704 2.32 10.51 -23.08
N ILE A 705 2.85 9.58 -22.26
CA ILE A 705 2.12 8.96 -21.14
C ILE A 705 2.58 9.46 -19.76
N GLN A 706 3.89 9.67 -19.53
CA GLN A 706 4.44 9.89 -18.19
C GLN A 706 4.44 11.34 -17.72
N ALA A 707 4.51 12.31 -18.64
CA ALA A 707 4.60 13.69 -18.21
C ALA A 707 3.19 14.27 -18.04
N GLU A 708 2.89 14.83 -16.85
CA GLU A 708 1.74 15.71 -16.56
C GLU A 708 1.70 16.98 -17.44
N VAL A 709 2.59 17.04 -18.42
CA VAL A 709 3.03 18.18 -19.18
C VAL A 709 2.45 18.15 -20.60
N ILE A 710 2.00 16.99 -21.11
CA ILE A 710 1.69 16.80 -22.54
C ILE A 710 0.21 16.45 -22.79
N LYS A 711 -0.21 16.81 -24.01
CA LYS A 711 -1.58 16.88 -24.52
C LYS A 711 -2.46 15.66 -24.22
N LEU A 712 -1.96 14.42 -24.20
CA LEU A 712 -2.85 13.26 -23.98
C LEU A 712 -3.28 13.15 -22.51
N PHE A 713 -2.33 13.20 -21.56
CA PHE A 713 -2.62 13.17 -20.13
C PHE A 713 -3.44 14.40 -19.70
N ARG A 714 -3.05 15.61 -20.12
CA ARG A 714 -3.82 16.83 -19.80
C ARG A 714 -5.21 16.85 -20.44
N ARG A 715 -5.36 16.46 -21.72
CA ARG A 715 -6.68 16.47 -22.38
C ARG A 715 -7.60 15.33 -21.94
N ALA A 716 -7.07 14.18 -21.58
CA ALA A 716 -7.90 13.05 -21.16
C ALA A 716 -8.17 13.06 -19.64
N ARG A 717 -7.16 13.33 -18.80
CA ARG A 717 -7.30 13.27 -17.34
C ARG A 717 -7.58 14.63 -16.69
N SER A 718 -6.87 15.69 -17.06
CA SER A 718 -7.08 17.02 -16.46
C SER A 718 -8.30 17.76 -17.04
N PHE A 719 -8.65 17.50 -18.30
CA PHE A 719 -9.73 18.21 -18.99
C PHE A 719 -11.06 17.43 -19.02
N LEU A 720 -11.01 16.10 -19.15
CA LEU A 720 -12.21 15.25 -19.18
C LEU A 720 -12.44 14.48 -17.86
N LEU A 721 -11.63 14.73 -16.82
CA LEU A 721 -11.65 14.02 -15.53
C LEU A 721 -11.64 12.48 -15.69
N LYS A 722 -11.04 11.95 -16.76
CA LYS A 722 -10.97 10.50 -16.99
C LYS A 722 -9.78 9.90 -16.25
N HIS A 723 -9.99 8.76 -15.61
CA HIS A 723 -8.89 7.92 -15.15
C HIS A 723 -8.14 7.34 -16.36
N CYS A 724 -6.99 7.91 -16.69
CA CYS A 724 -6.04 7.38 -17.66
C CYS A 724 -4.96 6.57 -16.93
N PHE A 725 -4.80 5.32 -17.33
CA PHE A 725 -3.72 4.41 -16.94
C PHE A 725 -2.94 3.99 -18.18
#